data_AF-A0A8J7EJR9-F1
#
_entry.id   AF-A0A8J7EJR9-F1
#
_cell.length_a   1.000
_cell.length_b   1.000
_cell.length_c   1.000
_cell.angle_alpha   90.00
_cell.angle_beta   90.00
_cell.angle_gamma   90.00
#
_symmetry.space_group_name_H-M   'P 1'
#
loop_
_entity.id
_entity.type
_entity.pdbx_description
1 polymer ?
#
loop_
_entity_poly.entity_id
_entity_poly.type
_entity_poly.pdbx_seq_one_letter_code
_entity_poly.pdbx_strand_id
1 'polypeptide(L)'
;MADFTLQLFHAADQEGNISALDDAPRFSAVLNALKNQDIDGDGVAGFANTLVLSSGDAYIPGVFFSASNQAFGGAGRGDILIQNALGFQAIAFGNHEFDQGTGLVANLISPGDDDPATAIDEAFPGTAFPYLSSNLDFSTDANLAGLVVADAQPPQPNSIAASTVIEVNGERIGVVGATTPTISNVNVRISSPGDVTVLPQPFDGSPTPDQLDALAAEIQADVDALLAANPDINKVVLLAHMQQIAIEQELAQRLSNVDIIVAGGSNTRLFDESDRPRTGDSNQGIYPIIQTGADGNPIAVVNTDGNYKYVGRLVIDFDENGVLLPESYNPAISGAYATDEQGVADVGGVGLADSQIVALTDALREVIIATESNVFGVSEVFLEGRRSQVRTEETNLGNLTADANLAVARTVDASTVISLKNGGGIRNPIGQVVVPAGGTGEAELLPNEAIPGVKPEGGLSQTDIENTLQFNNELSLITVTAAELVALVEHGVAASSLDDSVTPGQFPQISGFSFSFDATAAPGDRVQSLAIEAEDGSDLDVVVQNGEIVGDPSRTFRMVTLSFLANGGDGYPFPTGEATNRIDLVDETAAATGNATFAADFTEQDALAEYLFENFGEETPFTAAETGRELDSRIQNLAFRSDTVIDDLTGTPGPAGPGLFLDLRGLSGEVTTSFVVNREAAFDNFIGFYRVADTNGGIDLDGDGTADITPGQTGYTQAALDARAESVALTTANLTESVFEADVAGGSLYAPFLIVNGTPDSFNASRVYFAFGAANADGAEHVRVADGVIGFEDQFGGGDNDFNDMVIAVTTSA
;
A
#
# COMPACT_ATOMS: atom_id res chain seq x y z
N MET A 1 14.89 35.49 38.89
CA MET A 1 15.91 36.19 38.07
C MET A 1 16.53 35.13 37.20
N ALA A 2 16.77 35.43 35.92
CA ALA A 2 17.40 34.48 35.01
C ALA A 2 18.80 34.10 35.53
N ASP A 3 19.10 32.81 35.56
CA ASP A 3 20.41 32.24 35.91
C ASP A 3 21.10 31.66 34.66
N PHE A 4 20.30 31.13 33.73
CA PHE A 4 20.77 30.54 32.48
C PHE A 4 19.80 30.86 31.34
N THR A 5 20.33 31.28 30.19
CA THR A 5 19.55 31.46 28.95
C THR A 5 19.93 30.37 27.97
N LEU A 6 18.95 29.60 27.48
CA LEU A 6 19.14 28.56 26.47
C LEU A 6 18.77 29.12 25.09
N GLN A 7 19.55 28.77 24.07
CA GLN A 7 19.12 28.81 22.68
C GLN A 7 18.97 27.39 22.16
N LEU A 8 17.76 27.03 21.73
CA LEU A 8 17.47 25.76 21.10
C LEU A 8 17.10 26.00 19.64
N PHE A 9 17.93 25.51 18.72
CA PHE A 9 17.52 25.27 17.35
C PHE A 9 16.86 23.91 17.25
N HIS A 10 15.71 23.84 16.59
CA HIS A 10 14.98 22.60 16.41
C HIS A 10 14.32 22.48 15.04
N ALA A 11 14.04 21.24 14.67
CA ALA A 11 13.29 20.86 13.49
C ALA A 11 12.67 19.47 13.69
N ALA A 12 11.67 19.15 12.88
CA ALA A 12 11.03 17.84 12.80
C ALA A 12 10.77 17.53 11.33
N ASP A 13 10.46 16.27 11.03
CA ASP A 13 9.82 15.88 9.76
C ASP A 13 10.65 16.29 8.54
N GLN A 14 11.99 16.14 8.59
CA GLN A 14 12.87 16.58 7.51
C GLN A 14 12.60 15.86 6.20
N GLU A 15 12.23 14.57 6.24
CA GLU A 15 11.53 13.82 5.18
C GLU A 15 11.84 14.31 3.76
N GLY A 16 13.12 14.26 3.35
CA GLY A 16 13.57 14.92 2.15
C GLY A 16 12.72 14.54 0.94
N ASN A 17 12.01 15.50 0.36
CA ASN A 17 11.33 15.33 -0.93
C ASN A 17 12.06 16.13 -2.02
N ILE A 18 11.49 16.23 -3.22
CA ILE A 18 12.12 16.96 -4.34
C ILE A 18 12.47 18.41 -3.96
N SER A 19 11.62 19.09 -3.19
CA SER A 19 11.89 20.46 -2.75
C SER A 19 13.01 20.58 -1.71
N ALA A 20 13.37 19.49 -1.01
CA ALA A 20 14.54 19.45 -0.12
C ALA A 20 15.85 19.72 -0.85
N LEU A 21 15.93 19.46 -2.17
CA LEU A 21 17.10 19.80 -2.99
C LEU A 21 17.41 21.31 -2.97
N ASP A 22 16.40 22.16 -2.79
CA ASP A 22 16.57 23.61 -2.64
C ASP A 22 16.45 24.05 -1.17
N ASP A 23 15.57 23.41 -0.41
CA ASP A 23 15.25 23.83 0.96
C ASP A 23 16.31 23.41 1.98
N ALA A 24 16.97 22.26 1.86
CA ALA A 24 18.04 21.86 2.79
C ALA A 24 19.26 22.81 2.73
N PRO A 25 19.77 23.22 1.54
CA PRO A 25 20.80 24.26 1.45
C PRO A 25 20.36 25.59 2.06
N ARG A 26 19.12 26.02 1.83
CA ARG A 26 18.59 27.27 2.40
C ARG A 26 18.38 27.17 3.91
N PHE A 27 17.94 26.02 4.42
CA PHE A 27 17.85 25.72 5.85
C PHE A 27 19.21 25.86 6.51
N SER A 28 20.25 25.27 5.91
CA SER A 28 21.63 25.43 6.41
C SER A 28 22.08 26.89 6.42
N ALA A 29 21.70 27.67 5.39
CA ALA A 29 22.01 29.10 5.31
C ALA A 29 21.35 29.92 6.43
N VAL A 30 20.06 29.65 6.69
CA VAL A 30 19.31 30.27 7.79
C VAL A 30 19.91 29.87 9.12
N LEU A 31 20.13 28.58 9.35
CA LEU A 31 20.72 28.06 10.59
C LEU A 31 22.10 28.68 10.84
N ASN A 32 22.98 28.74 9.84
CA ASN A 32 24.31 29.33 9.95
C ASN A 32 24.25 30.83 10.21
N ALA A 33 23.31 31.55 9.59
CA ALA A 33 23.11 32.97 9.86
C ALA A 33 22.69 33.21 11.32
N LEU A 34 21.71 32.45 11.82
CA LEU A 34 21.21 32.55 13.19
C LEU A 34 22.27 32.13 14.22
N LYS A 35 23.01 31.04 13.97
CA LYS A 35 24.13 30.58 14.81
C LYS A 35 25.24 31.62 14.95
N ASN A 36 25.41 32.51 13.97
CA ASN A 36 26.42 33.58 13.99
C ASN A 36 25.94 34.88 14.67
N GLN A 37 24.67 34.98 15.07
CA GLN A 37 24.15 36.16 15.76
C GLN A 37 24.66 36.22 17.21
N ASP A 38 25.27 37.35 17.56
CA ASP A 38 25.65 37.73 18.93
C ASP A 38 24.40 38.23 19.67
N ILE A 39 23.64 37.31 20.29
CA ILE A 39 22.39 37.64 20.98
C ILE A 39 22.56 38.00 22.46
N ASP A 40 23.70 37.67 23.07
CA ASP A 40 24.03 38.08 24.44
C ASP A 40 24.81 39.40 24.50
N GLY A 41 25.27 39.91 23.34
CA GLY A 41 25.89 41.21 23.17
C GLY A 41 27.31 41.27 23.72
N ASP A 42 28.01 40.13 23.82
CA ASP A 42 29.35 40.03 24.38
C ASP A 42 30.45 40.45 23.37
N GLY A 43 30.09 40.67 22.11
CA GLY A 43 30.96 41.05 21.02
C GLY A 43 31.62 39.87 20.29
N VAL A 44 31.24 38.64 20.61
CA VAL A 44 31.64 37.38 19.96
C VAL A 44 30.46 36.85 19.15
N ALA A 45 30.73 36.43 17.91
CA ALA A 45 29.67 35.88 17.07
C ALA A 45 29.12 34.56 17.66
N GLY A 46 27.80 34.45 17.69
CA GLY A 46 27.07 33.29 18.17
C GLY A 46 26.68 33.36 19.64
N PHE A 47 26.24 32.23 20.18
CA PHE A 47 25.81 32.14 21.57
C PHE A 47 26.21 30.78 22.15
N ALA A 48 26.96 30.78 23.25
CA ALA A 48 27.60 29.56 23.77
C ALA A 48 26.59 28.52 24.28
N ASN A 49 25.41 28.96 24.73
CA ASN A 49 24.38 28.09 25.29
C ASN A 49 23.43 27.58 24.19
N THR A 50 23.99 27.01 23.12
CA THR A 50 23.21 26.60 21.93
C THR A 50 23.09 25.09 21.81
N LEU A 51 21.86 24.61 21.61
CA LEU A 51 21.53 23.25 21.19
C LEU A 51 20.96 23.21 19.77
N VAL A 52 21.16 22.09 19.07
CA VAL A 52 20.56 21.79 17.76
C VAL A 52 20.02 20.36 17.80
N LEU A 53 18.70 20.21 17.87
CA LEU A 53 18.01 18.94 18.09
C LEU A 53 16.93 18.69 17.04
N SER A 54 16.56 17.43 16.82
CA SER A 54 15.42 17.11 15.96
C SER A 54 14.53 16.03 16.54
N SER A 55 13.21 16.16 16.34
CA SER A 55 12.20 15.23 16.82
C SER A 55 11.83 14.13 15.82
N GLY A 56 12.69 13.76 14.87
CA GLY A 56 12.54 12.54 14.06
C GLY A 56 11.99 12.76 12.65
N ASP A 57 11.81 11.65 11.93
CA ASP A 57 11.56 11.59 10.48
C ASP A 57 12.65 12.34 9.69
N ALA A 58 13.90 11.97 10.00
CA ALA A 58 15.09 12.50 9.34
C ALA A 58 15.17 12.12 7.85
N TYR A 59 14.45 11.07 7.45
CA TYR A 59 14.29 10.59 6.09
C TYR A 59 12.91 9.93 5.91
N ILE A 60 12.44 9.89 4.67
CA ILE A 60 11.24 9.15 4.25
C ILE A 60 11.54 8.42 2.93
N PRO A 61 11.07 7.17 2.72
CA PRO A 61 11.17 6.56 1.41
C PRO A 61 10.49 7.41 0.33
N GLY A 62 11.23 7.67 -0.75
CA GLY A 62 10.79 8.53 -1.84
C GLY A 62 11.92 8.75 -2.84
N VAL A 63 11.71 9.64 -3.81
CA VAL A 63 12.68 9.91 -4.89
C VAL A 63 14.02 10.40 -4.34
N PHE A 64 14.00 11.35 -3.41
CA PHE A 64 15.22 11.89 -2.78
C PHE A 64 16.00 10.81 -2.03
N PHE A 65 15.31 10.06 -1.18
CA PHE A 65 15.86 8.94 -0.43
C PHE A 65 16.47 7.86 -1.34
N SER A 66 15.78 7.53 -2.43
CA SER A 66 16.20 6.47 -3.36
C SER A 66 17.39 6.89 -4.22
N ALA A 67 17.45 8.15 -4.64
CA ALA A 67 18.57 8.72 -5.38
C ALA A 67 19.89 8.64 -4.59
N SER A 68 19.83 8.59 -3.25
CA SER A 68 21.00 8.34 -2.41
C SER A 68 21.67 6.99 -2.70
N ASN A 69 20.95 6.00 -3.24
CA ASN A 69 21.54 4.72 -3.58
C ASN A 69 22.62 4.88 -4.67
N GLN A 70 22.29 5.56 -5.76
CA GLN A 70 23.24 5.82 -6.84
C GLN A 70 24.24 6.91 -6.45
N ALA A 71 23.82 7.95 -5.74
CA ALA A 71 24.71 9.05 -5.36
C ALA A 71 25.72 8.64 -4.27
N PHE A 72 25.32 7.83 -3.30
CA PHE A 72 26.06 7.60 -2.04
C PHE A 72 26.17 6.12 -1.62
N GLY A 73 25.80 5.18 -2.50
CA GLY A 73 25.98 3.74 -2.28
C GLY A 73 24.99 3.14 -1.27
N GLY A 74 23.87 3.81 -1.01
CA GLY A 74 22.79 3.29 -0.18
C GLY A 74 21.63 4.28 -0.07
N ALA A 75 20.40 3.77 -0.17
CA ALA A 75 19.20 4.59 -0.03
C ALA A 75 19.15 5.26 1.37
N GLY A 76 18.77 6.54 1.43
CA GLY A 76 18.74 7.35 2.66
C GLY A 76 20.08 7.88 3.18
N ARG A 77 21.21 7.48 2.59
CA ARG A 77 22.53 7.98 3.04
C ARG A 77 22.70 9.47 2.84
N GLY A 78 22.12 10.04 1.78
CA GLY A 78 22.13 11.47 1.50
C GLY A 78 21.43 12.26 2.61
N ASP A 79 20.28 11.77 3.08
CA ASP A 79 19.56 12.33 4.21
C ASP A 79 20.45 12.37 5.47
N ILE A 80 21.04 11.24 5.86
CA ILE A 80 21.93 11.18 7.05
C ILE A 80 23.15 12.09 6.91
N LEU A 81 23.76 12.17 5.73
CA LEU A 81 24.89 13.07 5.48
C LEU A 81 24.49 14.54 5.63
N ILE A 82 23.28 14.92 5.19
CA ILE A 82 22.74 16.27 5.39
C ILE A 82 22.50 16.52 6.88
N GLN A 83 21.89 15.57 7.62
CA GLN A 83 21.67 15.71 9.06
C GLN A 83 23.00 15.88 9.83
N ASN A 84 24.02 15.10 9.45
CA ASN A 84 25.37 15.21 10.00
C ASN A 84 25.97 16.61 9.76
N ALA A 85 25.83 17.14 8.54
CA ALA A 85 26.35 18.47 8.17
C ALA A 85 25.58 19.62 8.85
N LEU A 86 24.28 19.46 9.13
CA LEU A 86 23.49 20.43 9.91
C LEU A 86 23.94 20.49 11.38
N GLY A 87 24.59 19.44 11.86
CA GLY A 87 25.17 19.35 13.20
C GLY A 87 24.12 19.09 14.28
N PHE A 88 23.11 18.26 13.98
CA PHE A 88 22.20 17.76 15.00
C PHE A 88 22.96 16.96 16.05
N GLN A 89 22.65 17.21 17.32
CA GLN A 89 23.36 16.60 18.46
C GLN A 89 22.66 15.33 18.96
N ALA A 90 21.36 15.22 18.71
CA ALA A 90 20.52 14.04 18.90
C ALA A 90 19.26 14.18 18.04
N ILE A 91 18.73 13.04 17.58
CA ILE A 91 17.47 12.98 16.82
C ILE A 91 16.57 11.93 17.47
N ALA A 92 15.28 12.20 17.68
CA ALA A 92 14.33 11.15 18.10
C ALA A 92 13.98 10.22 16.93
N PHE A 93 13.57 8.98 17.20
CA PHE A 93 12.91 8.19 16.16
C PHE A 93 11.51 8.74 15.87
N GLY A 94 11.20 8.98 14.60
CA GLY A 94 9.85 9.11 14.07
C GLY A 94 9.33 7.78 13.52
N ASN A 95 8.24 7.83 12.75
CA ASN A 95 7.69 6.62 12.14
C ASN A 95 8.41 6.24 10.85
N HIS A 96 8.79 7.19 10.00
CA HIS A 96 9.30 6.93 8.67
C HIS A 96 10.70 6.31 8.67
N GLU A 97 11.44 6.42 9.78
CA GLU A 97 12.65 5.63 9.99
C GLU A 97 12.40 4.12 9.79
N PHE A 98 11.23 3.61 10.17
CA PHE A 98 10.95 2.17 10.16
C PHE A 98 10.26 1.67 8.89
N ASP A 99 10.00 2.51 7.89
CA ASP A 99 9.17 2.14 6.74
C ASP A 99 9.73 0.95 5.96
N GLN A 100 11.05 0.96 5.76
CA GLN A 100 11.80 -0.12 5.09
C GLN A 100 12.32 -1.18 6.07
N GLY A 101 11.90 -1.12 7.33
CA GLY A 101 12.26 -2.06 8.38
C GLY A 101 13.60 -1.80 9.06
N THR A 102 13.85 -2.55 10.13
CA THR A 102 14.97 -2.33 11.07
C THR A 102 16.35 -2.58 10.48
N GLY A 103 16.44 -3.37 9.40
CA GLY A 103 17.69 -3.60 8.67
C GLY A 103 18.22 -2.33 7.99
N LEU A 104 17.33 -1.54 7.37
CA LEU A 104 17.73 -0.26 6.78
C LEU A 104 18.14 0.73 7.87
N VAL A 105 17.36 0.83 8.96
CA VAL A 105 17.70 1.69 10.10
C VAL A 105 19.11 1.40 10.60
N ALA A 106 19.44 0.12 10.80
CA ALA A 106 20.78 -0.29 11.22
C ALA A 106 21.88 0.14 10.23
N ASN A 107 21.61 0.02 8.93
CA ASN A 107 22.53 0.40 7.85
C ASN A 107 22.75 1.92 7.75
N LEU A 108 21.75 2.74 8.12
CA LEU A 108 21.86 4.19 8.12
C LEU A 108 22.51 4.73 9.40
N ILE A 109 22.30 4.06 10.53
CA ILE A 109 22.99 4.38 11.78
C ILE A 109 24.46 3.99 11.72
N SER A 110 24.79 2.85 11.12
CA SER A 110 26.15 2.29 11.15
C SER A 110 27.03 2.84 10.01
N PRO A 111 28.35 2.95 10.22
CA PRO A 111 29.29 3.21 9.13
C PRO A 111 29.23 2.11 8.07
N GLY A 112 29.32 2.51 6.80
CA GLY A 112 29.40 1.62 5.65
C GLY A 112 30.84 1.36 5.20
N ASP A 113 31.02 0.43 4.27
CA ASP A 113 32.30 0.21 3.59
C ASP A 113 32.60 1.32 2.57
N ASP A 114 33.88 1.54 2.27
CA ASP A 114 34.32 2.44 1.20
C ASP A 114 33.80 1.96 -0.17
N ASP A 115 33.10 2.83 -0.90
CA ASP A 115 32.70 2.58 -2.29
C ASP A 115 33.21 3.72 -3.21
N PRO A 116 34.28 3.48 -3.99
CA PRO A 116 34.89 4.50 -4.85
C PRO A 116 34.03 4.89 -6.07
N ALA A 117 32.86 4.26 -6.27
CA ALA A 117 31.91 4.61 -7.33
C ALA A 117 30.91 5.70 -6.90
N THR A 118 30.92 6.13 -5.64
CA THR A 118 29.96 7.09 -5.09
C THR A 118 30.46 8.55 -5.18
N ALA A 119 29.54 9.51 -5.05
CA ALA A 119 29.85 10.94 -5.05
C ALA A 119 30.57 11.42 -3.78
N ILE A 120 30.75 10.54 -2.79
CA ILE A 120 31.61 10.76 -1.63
C ILE A 120 32.92 9.98 -1.81
N ASP A 121 34.06 10.67 -1.74
CA ASP A 121 35.39 10.06 -1.84
C ASP A 121 35.80 9.28 -0.56
N GLU A 122 34.87 9.07 0.38
CA GLU A 122 35.08 8.44 1.69
C GLU A 122 33.90 7.50 2.05
N ALA A 123 34.16 6.45 2.83
CA ALA A 123 33.12 5.59 3.41
C ALA A 123 31.98 6.38 4.08
N PHE A 124 30.76 5.86 3.93
CA PHE A 124 29.61 6.37 4.66
C PHE A 124 29.87 6.31 6.19
N PRO A 125 29.81 7.44 6.91
CA PRO A 125 30.25 7.49 8.32
C PRO A 125 29.21 6.99 9.32
N GLY A 126 27.98 6.69 8.88
CA GLY A 126 26.82 6.49 9.75
C GLY A 126 26.30 7.81 10.33
N THR A 127 25.54 7.75 11.42
CA THR A 127 25.01 8.94 12.09
C THR A 127 26.06 9.59 13.00
N ALA A 128 26.21 10.91 12.90
CA ALA A 128 27.05 11.70 13.81
C ALA A 128 26.38 11.94 15.18
N PHE A 129 25.14 11.47 15.33
CA PHE A 129 24.27 11.64 16.49
C PHE A 129 23.68 10.29 16.95
N PRO A 130 23.26 10.19 18.22
CA PRO A 130 22.41 9.09 18.66
C PRO A 130 20.97 9.31 18.19
N TYR A 131 20.29 8.21 17.82
CA TYR A 131 18.84 8.19 17.78
C TYR A 131 18.26 7.93 19.17
N LEU A 132 17.18 8.64 19.52
CA LEU A 132 16.57 8.58 20.84
C LEU A 132 15.13 8.05 20.83
N SER A 133 14.79 7.13 21.74
CA SER A 133 13.40 6.81 22.07
C SER A 133 13.25 6.08 23.41
N SER A 134 12.44 6.61 24.33
CA SER A 134 12.17 6.08 25.67
C SER A 134 11.16 4.92 25.66
N ASN A 135 10.28 4.90 24.67
CA ASN A 135 9.14 4.00 24.64
C ASN A 135 9.24 2.95 23.53
N LEU A 136 10.45 2.74 23.00
CA LEU A 136 10.83 1.65 22.11
C LEU A 136 11.90 0.79 22.78
N ASP A 137 11.65 -0.51 22.90
CA ASP A 137 12.61 -1.50 23.37
C ASP A 137 13.14 -2.32 22.18
N PHE A 138 14.41 -2.09 21.86
CA PHE A 138 15.13 -2.69 20.75
C PHE A 138 15.78 -4.04 21.10
N SER A 139 15.68 -4.51 22.35
CA SER A 139 16.45 -5.66 22.84
C SER A 139 16.12 -6.99 22.14
N THR A 140 14.93 -7.08 21.52
CA THR A 140 14.46 -8.24 20.77
C THR A 140 14.75 -8.17 19.27
N ASP A 141 15.07 -6.98 18.73
CA ASP A 141 15.31 -6.81 17.30
C ASP A 141 16.75 -7.18 16.91
N ALA A 142 16.89 -8.12 15.98
CA ALA A 142 18.19 -8.67 15.60
C ALA A 142 19.12 -7.65 14.91
N ASN A 143 18.58 -6.60 14.29
CA ASN A 143 19.36 -5.59 13.59
C ASN A 143 19.79 -4.46 14.54
N LEU A 144 18.90 -4.04 15.45
CA LEU A 144 19.09 -2.83 16.25
C LEU A 144 19.60 -3.08 17.67
N ALA A 145 19.42 -4.28 18.25
CA ALA A 145 19.86 -4.57 19.61
C ALA A 145 21.36 -4.30 19.84
N GLY A 146 22.19 -4.48 18.80
CA GLY A 146 23.64 -4.23 18.87
C GLY A 146 24.05 -2.76 18.85
N LEU A 147 23.12 -1.84 18.53
CA LEU A 147 23.36 -0.40 18.44
C LEU A 147 22.93 0.35 19.71
N VAL A 148 22.23 -0.33 20.62
CA VAL A 148 21.79 0.26 21.90
C VAL A 148 22.99 0.51 22.81
N VAL A 149 23.14 1.74 23.27
CA VAL A 149 24.15 2.16 24.26
C VAL A 149 23.48 2.53 25.58
N ALA A 150 24.29 2.79 26.61
CA ALA A 150 23.77 3.19 27.90
C ALA A 150 23.12 4.58 27.86
N ASP A 151 21.95 4.70 28.47
CA ASP A 151 21.20 5.95 28.59
C ASP A 151 21.89 6.97 29.49
N ALA A 152 21.43 8.22 29.39
CA ALA A 152 21.86 9.35 30.21
C ALA A 152 23.38 9.58 30.17
N GLN A 153 24.03 9.18 29.07
CA GLN A 153 25.45 9.43 28.75
C GLN A 153 25.59 10.58 27.74
N PRO A 154 26.79 11.15 27.55
CA PRO A 154 27.06 12.05 26.42
C PRO A 154 26.67 11.43 25.08
N PRO A 155 26.27 12.22 24.07
CA PRO A 155 25.79 11.69 22.80
C PRO A 155 26.87 10.86 22.11
N GLN A 156 26.48 9.69 21.63
CA GLN A 156 27.38 8.78 20.91
C GLN A 156 26.92 8.66 19.45
N PRO A 157 27.80 8.88 18.46
CA PRO A 157 27.47 8.63 17.06
C PRO A 157 27.18 7.15 16.84
N ASN A 158 26.43 6.84 15.79
CA ASN A 158 26.13 5.47 15.37
C ASN A 158 25.46 4.62 16.46
N SER A 159 24.56 5.21 17.25
CA SER A 159 23.97 4.54 18.41
C SER A 159 22.50 4.86 18.65
N ILE A 160 21.87 4.04 19.48
CA ILE A 160 20.49 4.18 19.95
C ILE A 160 20.50 4.28 21.49
N ALA A 161 19.68 5.17 22.06
CA ALA A 161 19.46 5.29 23.50
C ALA A 161 18.04 5.80 23.79
N ALA A 162 17.56 5.71 25.03
CA ALA A 162 16.36 6.43 25.46
C ALA A 162 16.65 7.93 25.68
N SER A 163 17.85 8.23 26.17
CA SER A 163 18.23 9.59 26.55
C SER A 163 19.74 9.84 26.50
N THR A 164 20.11 11.12 26.39
CA THR A 164 21.50 11.59 26.40
C THR A 164 21.65 12.87 27.25
N VAL A 165 22.89 13.23 27.57
CA VAL A 165 23.22 14.47 28.29
C VAL A 165 24.17 15.31 27.45
N ILE A 166 23.77 16.55 27.16
CA ILE A 166 24.57 17.49 26.38
C ILE A 166 25.07 18.61 27.30
N GLU A 167 26.37 18.91 27.23
CA GLU A 167 26.98 20.03 27.94
C GLU A 167 27.10 21.25 27.01
N VAL A 168 26.56 22.39 27.43
CA VAL A 168 26.65 23.69 26.75
C VAL A 168 27.15 24.75 27.72
N ASN A 169 28.32 25.33 27.42
CA ASN A 169 28.96 26.37 28.25
C ASN A 169 29.09 25.99 29.74
N GLY A 170 29.37 24.72 30.02
CA GLY A 170 29.50 24.19 31.39
C GLY A 170 28.20 23.76 32.05
N GLU A 171 27.03 24.01 31.43
CA GLU A 171 25.75 23.49 31.92
C GLU A 171 25.31 22.22 31.20
N ARG A 172 24.80 21.26 31.98
CA ARG A 172 24.38 19.95 31.48
C ARG A 172 22.86 19.89 31.36
N ILE A 173 22.40 19.51 30.17
CA ILE A 173 20.98 19.42 29.81
C ILE A 173 20.67 17.97 29.43
N GLY A 174 19.60 17.43 30.02
CA GLY A 174 19.08 16.12 29.64
C GLY A 174 18.26 16.21 28.37
N VAL A 175 18.41 15.22 27.48
CA VAL A 175 17.59 15.10 26.27
C VAL A 175 17.01 13.69 26.22
N VAL A 176 15.69 13.57 26.18
CA VAL A 176 14.95 12.30 26.14
C VAL A 176 14.22 12.22 24.80
N GLY A 177 14.20 11.05 24.16
CA GLY A 177 13.41 10.83 22.94
C GLY A 177 12.11 10.11 23.24
N ALA A 178 11.09 10.27 22.39
CA ALA A 178 9.87 9.48 22.41
C ALA A 178 9.26 9.38 21.01
N THR A 179 8.71 8.22 20.67
CA THR A 179 8.14 7.91 19.35
C THR A 179 6.67 7.52 19.50
N THR A 180 5.83 7.87 18.54
CA THR A 180 4.42 7.50 18.59
C THR A 180 4.24 5.96 18.75
N PRO A 181 3.46 5.48 19.72
CA PRO A 181 3.20 4.04 19.83
C PRO A 181 2.28 3.52 18.70
N THR A 182 1.73 4.40 17.85
CA THR A 182 0.89 4.02 16.70
C THR A 182 1.67 3.28 15.61
N ILE A 183 3.01 3.32 15.61
CA ILE A 183 3.84 2.62 14.59
C ILE A 183 3.61 1.10 14.55
N SER A 184 3.14 0.49 15.63
CA SER A 184 2.80 -0.94 15.71
C SER A 184 1.31 -1.23 15.89
N ASN A 185 0.43 -0.23 15.70
CA ASN A 185 -1.01 -0.45 15.86
C ASN A 185 -1.53 -1.34 14.72
N VAL A 186 -2.06 -2.52 15.04
CA VAL A 186 -2.56 -3.49 14.06
C VAL A 186 -3.74 -2.99 13.22
N ASN A 187 -4.47 -1.98 13.70
CA ASN A 187 -5.62 -1.41 12.98
C ASN A 187 -5.25 -0.16 12.15
N VAL A 188 -4.10 0.47 12.43
CA VAL A 188 -3.67 1.74 11.81
C VAL A 188 -2.14 1.73 11.66
N ARG A 189 -1.58 0.66 11.11
CA ARG A 189 -0.12 0.46 11.08
C ARG A 189 0.53 1.48 10.14
N ILE A 190 1.18 2.48 10.71
CA ILE A 190 1.79 3.58 9.94
C ILE A 190 3.25 3.33 9.52
N SER A 191 3.90 2.27 10.02
CA SER A 191 5.27 1.93 9.61
C SER A 191 5.63 0.45 9.88
N SER A 192 6.88 0.04 9.69
CA SER A 192 7.37 -1.34 9.81
C SER A 192 8.45 -1.59 10.87
N PRO A 193 8.13 -1.46 12.18
CA PRO A 193 9.13 -1.54 13.26
C PRO A 193 9.74 -2.92 13.53
N GLY A 194 9.38 -3.97 12.77
CA GLY A 194 9.94 -5.30 12.94
C GLY A 194 9.67 -5.88 14.33
N ASP A 195 10.71 -6.41 14.98
CA ASP A 195 10.64 -7.03 16.30
C ASP A 195 10.93 -6.03 17.44
N VAL A 196 10.98 -4.72 17.16
CA VAL A 196 11.07 -3.67 18.18
C VAL A 196 9.79 -3.67 19.02
N THR A 197 9.94 -3.77 20.33
CA THR A 197 8.80 -3.71 21.25
C THR A 197 8.39 -2.24 21.44
N VAL A 198 7.15 -1.91 21.11
CA VAL A 198 6.60 -0.56 21.21
C VAL A 198 5.74 -0.44 22.45
N LEU A 199 5.93 0.61 23.25
CA LEU A 199 5.21 0.84 24.50
C LEU A 199 4.56 2.24 24.51
N PRO A 200 3.40 2.41 25.18
CA PRO A 200 2.49 1.37 25.65
C PRO A 200 1.68 0.77 24.48
N GLN A 201 1.07 -0.40 24.71
CA GLN A 201 0.09 -0.99 23.80
C GLN A 201 -1.16 -1.46 24.57
N PRO A 202 -2.37 -1.32 24.01
CA PRO A 202 -2.69 -0.68 22.72
C PRO A 202 -2.63 0.86 22.80
N PHE A 203 -2.33 1.51 21.67
CA PHE A 203 -2.35 2.98 21.57
C PHE A 203 -2.93 3.41 20.22
N ASP A 204 -4.00 4.21 20.26
CA ASP A 204 -4.74 4.62 19.07
C ASP A 204 -4.29 5.99 18.57
N GLY A 205 -4.54 6.28 17.29
CA GLY A 205 -4.26 7.61 16.71
C GLY A 205 -5.05 8.75 17.37
N SER A 206 -6.11 8.45 18.11
CA SER A 206 -6.77 9.41 19.01
C SER A 206 -6.81 8.81 20.40
N PRO A 207 -5.72 8.91 21.17
CA PRO A 207 -5.57 8.18 22.42
C PRO A 207 -6.52 8.68 23.50
N THR A 208 -7.01 7.74 24.29
CA THR A 208 -7.77 8.02 25.52
C THR A 208 -6.87 8.63 26.60
N PRO A 209 -7.45 9.29 27.62
CA PRO A 209 -6.68 9.76 28.77
C PRO A 209 -5.83 8.68 29.43
N ASP A 210 -6.34 7.45 29.56
CA ASP A 210 -5.59 6.34 30.16
C ASP A 210 -4.39 5.91 29.30
N GLN A 211 -4.52 5.95 27.97
CA GLN A 211 -3.41 5.67 27.04
C GLN A 211 -2.35 6.78 27.11
N LEU A 212 -2.77 8.05 27.20
CA LEU A 212 -1.86 9.19 27.40
C LEU A 212 -1.13 9.10 28.75
N ASP A 213 -1.83 8.70 29.82
CA ASP A 213 -1.24 8.49 31.14
C ASP A 213 -0.20 7.35 31.11
N ALA A 214 -0.48 6.27 30.37
CA ALA A 214 0.46 5.17 30.20
C ALA A 214 1.71 5.59 29.41
N LEU A 215 1.55 6.34 28.32
CA LEU A 215 2.69 6.85 27.54
C LEU A 215 3.52 7.85 28.37
N ALA A 216 2.87 8.74 29.10
CA ALA A 216 3.55 9.66 30.00
C ALA A 216 4.34 8.91 31.09
N ALA A 217 3.83 7.77 31.59
CA ALA A 217 4.53 6.96 32.58
C ALA A 217 5.82 6.33 32.03
N GLU A 218 5.82 5.85 30.77
CA GLU A 218 7.03 5.32 30.12
C GLU A 218 8.08 6.44 29.97
N ILE A 219 7.70 7.59 29.42
CA ILE A 219 8.60 8.74 29.25
C ILE A 219 9.12 9.24 30.60
N GLN A 220 8.25 9.37 31.60
CA GLN A 220 8.63 9.86 32.93
C GLN A 220 9.63 8.94 33.62
N ALA A 221 9.56 7.62 33.40
CA ALA A 221 10.52 6.68 33.97
C ALA A 221 11.94 6.97 33.50
N ASP A 222 12.13 7.30 32.22
CA ASP A 222 13.44 7.65 31.67
C ASP A 222 13.89 9.06 32.04
N VAL A 223 12.97 10.02 32.15
CA VAL A 223 13.27 11.35 32.72
C VAL A 223 13.81 11.20 34.16
N ASP A 224 13.12 10.43 34.98
CA ASP A 224 13.52 10.19 36.37
C ASP A 224 14.85 9.43 36.46
N ALA A 225 15.07 8.44 35.57
CA ALA A 225 16.33 7.70 35.50
C ALA A 225 17.50 8.59 35.08
N LEU A 226 17.30 9.48 34.10
CA LEU A 226 18.31 10.45 33.65
C LEU A 226 18.74 11.38 34.79
N LEU A 227 17.76 11.95 35.52
CA LEU A 227 18.02 12.86 36.63
C LEU A 227 18.62 12.14 37.84
N ALA A 228 18.22 10.89 38.09
CA ALA A 228 18.82 10.07 39.15
C ALA A 228 20.28 9.72 38.85
N ALA A 229 20.63 9.46 37.58
CA ALA A 229 21.99 9.21 37.14
C ALA A 229 22.86 10.49 37.12
N ASN A 230 22.22 11.65 36.95
CA ASN A 230 22.88 12.95 36.81
C ASN A 230 22.23 14.00 37.74
N PRO A 231 22.50 13.95 39.05
CA PRO A 231 21.82 14.76 40.06
C PRO A 231 22.12 16.27 39.99
N ASP A 232 23.05 16.67 39.13
CA ASP A 232 23.41 18.05 38.79
C ASP A 232 22.56 18.64 37.65
N ILE A 233 21.79 17.81 36.92
CA ILE A 233 20.90 18.26 35.87
C ILE A 233 19.57 18.72 36.47
N ASN A 234 19.07 19.86 36.01
CA ASN A 234 17.75 20.39 36.34
C ASN A 234 17.03 21.00 35.14
N LYS A 235 17.46 20.64 33.92
CA LYS A 235 16.88 21.10 32.64
C LYS A 235 16.76 19.90 31.72
N VAL A 236 15.55 19.63 31.21
CA VAL A 236 15.27 18.47 30.35
C VAL A 236 14.47 18.90 29.12
N VAL A 237 14.96 18.49 27.96
CA VAL A 237 14.27 18.61 26.66
C VAL A 237 13.76 17.23 26.25
N LEU A 238 12.48 17.14 25.92
CA LEU A 238 11.86 15.97 25.30
C LEU A 238 11.75 16.18 23.79
N LEU A 239 12.29 15.25 23.01
CA LEU A 239 12.11 15.15 21.57
C LEU A 239 11.00 14.12 21.32
N ALA A 240 9.78 14.58 21.02
CA ALA A 240 8.61 13.72 20.92
C ALA A 240 8.04 13.74 19.50
N HIS A 241 7.89 12.56 18.91
CA HIS A 241 7.36 12.38 17.57
C HIS A 241 5.99 11.69 17.62
N MET A 242 4.90 12.43 17.89
CA MET A 242 3.60 11.83 18.21
C MET A 242 2.56 11.90 17.09
N GLN A 243 2.92 12.35 15.89
CA GLN A 243 2.04 12.48 14.70
C GLN A 243 0.94 13.55 14.84
N GLN A 244 0.57 13.94 16.06
CA GLN A 244 -0.43 14.95 16.34
C GLN A 244 0.00 15.78 17.54
N ILE A 245 0.27 17.08 17.30
CA ILE A 245 0.71 18.02 18.34
C ILE A 245 -0.19 18.09 19.59
N ALA A 246 -1.46 17.67 19.47
CA ALA A 246 -2.38 17.58 20.59
C ALA A 246 -1.91 16.56 21.63
N ILE A 247 -1.25 15.48 21.21
CA ILE A 247 -0.68 14.46 22.10
C ILE A 247 0.46 15.07 22.90
N GLU A 248 1.40 15.79 22.27
CA GLU A 248 2.50 16.47 22.97
C GLU A 248 1.99 17.54 23.95
N GLN A 249 0.92 18.27 23.60
CA GLN A 249 0.28 19.23 24.53
C GLN A 249 -0.37 18.55 25.74
N GLU A 250 -0.93 17.35 25.58
CA GLU A 250 -1.49 16.56 26.67
C GLU A 250 -0.39 15.86 27.51
N LEU A 251 0.70 15.43 26.88
CA LEU A 251 1.90 14.92 27.56
C LEU A 251 2.54 16.01 28.42
N ALA A 252 2.62 17.24 27.92
CA ALA A 252 3.12 18.38 28.70
C ALA A 252 2.38 18.58 30.02
N GLN A 253 1.09 18.22 30.10
CA GLN A 253 0.30 18.34 31.34
C GLN A 253 0.49 17.16 32.32
N ARG A 254 1.12 16.06 31.87
CA ARG A 254 1.28 14.80 32.61
C ARG A 254 2.70 14.58 33.11
N LEU A 255 3.68 15.19 32.45
CA LEU A 255 5.08 15.05 32.79
C LEU A 255 5.50 16.05 33.88
N SER A 256 6.50 15.66 34.67
CA SER A 256 7.19 16.49 35.66
C SER A 256 8.69 16.51 35.33
N ASN A 257 9.37 17.62 35.67
CA ASN A 257 10.79 17.81 35.38
C ASN A 257 11.15 17.79 33.88
N VAL A 258 10.20 18.10 33.00
CA VAL A 258 10.41 18.36 31.57
C VAL A 258 10.16 19.84 31.33
N ASP A 259 11.05 20.52 30.62
CA ASP A 259 10.96 21.97 30.43
C ASP A 259 10.55 22.36 29.01
N ILE A 260 11.03 21.60 28.02
CA ILE A 260 10.75 21.86 26.61
C ILE A 260 10.36 20.55 25.94
N ILE A 261 9.28 20.58 25.15
CA ILE A 261 8.92 19.50 24.22
C ILE A 261 9.10 20.01 22.80
N VAL A 262 10.00 19.38 22.05
CA VAL A 262 10.09 19.53 20.59
C VAL A 262 9.18 18.47 19.99
N ALA A 263 8.01 18.89 19.51
CA ALA A 263 7.03 18.01 18.89
C ALA A 263 7.45 17.61 17.46
N GLY A 264 6.81 16.60 16.87
CA GLY A 264 7.12 16.09 15.53
C GLY A 264 6.04 15.16 14.99
N GLY A 265 6.07 14.88 13.69
CA GLY A 265 5.15 13.99 12.98
C GLY A 265 3.85 14.63 12.52
N SER A 266 3.53 15.82 13.04
CA SER A 266 2.25 16.49 12.72
C SER A 266 2.37 17.56 11.64
N ASN A 267 3.59 17.96 11.28
CA ASN A 267 3.86 19.10 10.40
C ASN A 267 3.17 20.42 10.86
N THR A 268 2.82 20.52 12.16
CA THR A 268 2.08 21.68 12.69
C THR A 268 2.95 22.93 12.68
N ARG A 269 2.52 23.96 11.96
CA ARG A 269 3.17 25.28 11.89
C ARG A 269 2.77 26.16 13.07
N LEU A 270 3.68 26.32 14.02
CA LEU A 270 3.56 27.30 15.08
C LEU A 270 4.31 28.58 14.68
N PHE A 271 3.64 29.73 14.77
CA PHE A 271 4.20 31.04 14.48
C PHE A 271 3.82 32.06 15.56
N ASP A 272 4.70 33.03 15.82
CA ASP A 272 4.37 34.23 16.57
C ASP A 272 4.00 35.43 15.66
N GLU A 273 3.78 36.62 16.24
CA GLU A 273 3.40 37.81 15.48
C GLU A 273 4.49 38.39 14.57
N SER A 274 5.75 37.99 14.74
CA SER A 274 6.91 38.45 14.01
C SER A 274 7.37 37.48 12.93
N ASP A 275 6.97 36.21 13.05
CA ASP A 275 7.25 35.17 12.09
C ASP A 275 6.54 35.42 10.75
N ARG A 276 7.26 35.14 9.67
CA ARG A 276 6.73 35.21 8.30
C ARG A 276 6.49 33.80 7.77
N PRO A 277 5.23 33.40 7.54
CA PRO A 277 4.93 32.19 6.79
C PRO A 277 5.46 32.27 5.35
N ARG A 278 5.94 31.15 4.82
CA ARG A 278 6.20 30.98 3.38
C ARG A 278 4.89 31.17 2.60
N THR A 279 5.02 31.46 1.31
CA THR A 279 3.85 31.63 0.44
C THR A 279 3.04 30.33 0.40
N GLY A 280 1.75 30.41 0.71
CA GLY A 280 0.83 29.25 0.76
C GLY A 280 0.71 28.60 2.13
N ASP A 281 1.63 28.89 3.06
CA ASP A 281 1.55 28.37 4.42
C ASP A 281 0.62 29.20 5.31
N SER A 282 0.00 28.54 6.29
CA SER A 282 -0.91 29.16 7.26
C SER A 282 -0.40 28.97 8.69
N ASN A 283 -0.76 29.90 9.57
CA ASN A 283 -0.52 29.77 11.01
C ASN A 283 -1.51 28.75 11.61
N GLN A 284 -0.99 27.73 12.30
CA GLN A 284 -1.76 26.65 12.93
C GLN A 284 -1.65 26.66 14.48
N GLY A 285 -0.90 27.60 15.06
CA GLY A 285 -0.79 27.78 16.51
C GLY A 285 0.27 28.82 16.89
N ILE A 286 0.28 29.21 18.17
CA ILE A 286 1.26 30.18 18.68
C ILE A 286 2.61 29.51 18.93
N TYR A 287 3.70 30.22 18.67
CA TYR A 287 5.05 29.78 19.01
C TYR A 287 5.62 30.57 20.20
N PRO A 288 6.18 29.90 21.24
CA PRO A 288 5.87 28.53 21.67
C PRO A 288 4.46 28.45 22.28
N ILE A 289 3.91 27.25 22.44
CA ILE A 289 2.76 27.04 23.33
C ILE A 289 3.29 26.73 24.73
N ILE A 290 2.78 27.45 25.73
CA ILE A 290 3.15 27.26 27.13
C ILE A 290 2.08 26.43 27.83
N GLN A 291 2.47 25.26 28.32
CA GLN A 291 1.66 24.36 29.13
C GLN A 291 2.13 24.36 30.58
N THR A 292 1.34 23.76 31.48
CA THR A 292 1.71 23.55 32.89
C THR A 292 1.90 22.07 33.15
N GLY A 293 3.10 21.69 33.59
CA GLY A 293 3.47 20.33 33.97
C GLY A 293 2.72 19.81 35.18
N ALA A 294 2.82 18.50 35.41
CA ALA A 294 2.21 17.84 36.56
C ALA A 294 2.83 18.28 37.91
N ASP A 295 4.04 18.82 37.88
CA ASP A 295 4.73 19.47 39.01
C ASP A 295 4.34 20.94 39.20
N GLY A 296 3.54 21.51 38.29
CA GLY A 296 3.12 22.91 38.29
C GLY A 296 4.10 23.87 37.61
N ASN A 297 5.20 23.37 37.03
CA ASN A 297 6.17 24.18 36.30
C ASN A 297 5.72 24.43 34.85
N PRO A 298 6.11 25.55 34.22
CA PRO A 298 5.81 25.80 32.81
C PRO A 298 6.63 24.90 31.89
N ILE A 299 5.99 24.39 30.83
CA ILE A 299 6.63 23.63 29.75
C ILE A 299 6.41 24.35 28.43
N ALA A 300 7.46 24.58 27.64
CA ALA A 300 7.34 25.11 26.29
C ALA A 300 7.21 23.98 25.27
N VAL A 301 6.14 23.97 24.47
CA VAL A 301 5.96 23.07 23.33
C VAL A 301 6.26 23.84 22.05
N VAL A 302 7.18 23.34 21.24
CA VAL A 302 7.61 23.92 19.97
C VAL A 302 7.48 22.92 18.83
N ASN A 303 7.20 23.41 17.63
CA ASN A 303 7.20 22.62 16.41
C ASN A 303 7.42 23.53 15.20
N THR A 304 7.86 22.96 14.09
CA THR A 304 7.89 23.59 12.76
C THR A 304 7.29 22.67 11.70
N ASP A 305 7.02 23.19 10.50
CA ASP A 305 6.70 22.34 9.34
C ASP A 305 7.91 21.49 8.95
N GLY A 306 7.66 20.36 8.29
CA GLY A 306 8.68 19.44 7.79
C GLY A 306 9.40 19.92 6.53
N ASN A 307 10.17 19.00 5.94
CA ASN A 307 10.84 19.14 4.65
C ASN A 307 11.71 20.41 4.55
N TYR A 308 12.45 20.68 5.62
CA TYR A 308 13.41 21.78 5.76
C TYR A 308 12.81 23.19 5.55
N LYS A 309 11.48 23.35 5.64
CA LYS A 309 10.80 24.63 5.34
C LYS A 309 11.07 25.74 6.35
N TYR A 310 11.33 25.40 7.61
CA TYR A 310 11.56 26.37 8.69
C TYR A 310 12.65 25.88 9.65
N VAL A 311 13.51 26.80 10.09
CA VAL A 311 14.39 26.59 11.24
C VAL A 311 13.66 27.10 12.48
N GLY A 312 13.35 26.23 13.43
CA GLY A 312 12.83 26.63 14.74
C GLY A 312 13.95 27.18 15.63
N ARG A 313 13.70 28.30 16.31
CA ARG A 313 14.62 28.85 17.33
C ARG A 313 13.84 29.26 18.57
N LEU A 314 14.20 28.72 19.72
CA LEU A 314 13.68 29.13 21.02
C LEU A 314 14.82 29.67 21.86
N VAL A 315 14.79 30.97 22.19
CA VAL A 315 15.68 31.58 23.17
C VAL A 315 14.88 31.86 24.43
N ILE A 316 15.20 31.20 25.53
CA ILE A 316 14.40 31.27 26.77
C ILE A 316 15.26 31.16 28.03
N ASP A 317 14.86 31.88 29.07
CA ASP A 317 15.55 31.92 30.36
C ASP A 317 15.03 30.83 31.31
N PHE A 318 15.94 30.38 32.16
CA PHE A 318 15.71 29.50 33.30
C PHE A 318 16.12 30.21 34.58
N ASP A 319 15.40 29.95 35.67
CA ASP A 319 15.81 30.39 37.00
C ASP A 319 16.89 29.48 37.62
N GLU A 320 17.34 29.83 38.84
CA GLU A 320 18.38 29.09 39.58
C GLU A 320 18.00 27.63 39.91
N ASN A 321 16.71 27.28 39.87
CA ASN A 321 16.22 25.93 40.11
C ASN A 321 16.05 25.14 38.80
N GLY A 322 16.34 25.75 37.65
CA GLY A 322 16.12 25.15 36.33
C GLY A 322 14.68 25.26 35.87
N VAL A 323 13.85 26.13 36.46
CA VAL A 323 12.47 26.33 36.00
C VAL A 323 12.46 27.35 34.87
N LEU A 324 11.83 26.98 33.75
CA LEU A 324 11.64 27.84 32.58
C LEU A 324 10.85 29.12 32.94
N LEU A 325 11.22 30.26 32.35
CA LEU A 325 10.59 31.57 32.57
C LEU A 325 9.85 32.03 31.30
N PRO A 326 8.53 31.77 31.16
CA PRO A 326 7.80 32.07 29.92
C PRO A 326 7.83 33.55 29.51
N GLU A 327 7.91 34.46 30.48
CA GLU A 327 7.97 35.90 30.23
C GLU A 327 9.28 36.38 29.60
N SER A 328 10.31 35.53 29.56
CA SER A 328 11.59 35.84 28.89
C SER A 328 11.54 35.64 27.38
N TYR A 329 10.49 34.98 26.87
CA TYR A 329 10.31 34.76 25.43
C TYR A 329 10.39 36.08 24.66
N ASN A 330 11.27 36.12 23.66
CA ASN A 330 11.49 37.29 22.83
C ASN A 330 11.23 36.96 21.35
N PRO A 331 10.10 37.42 20.77
CA PRO A 331 9.76 37.17 19.37
C PRO A 331 10.76 37.80 18.39
N ALA A 332 11.56 38.79 18.82
CA ALA A 332 12.57 39.38 17.92
C ALA A 332 13.73 38.43 17.58
N ILE A 333 13.95 37.38 18.39
CA ILE A 333 15.09 36.45 18.24
C ILE A 333 14.68 34.97 18.36
N SER A 334 13.40 34.69 18.60
CA SER A 334 12.82 33.35 18.67
C SER A 334 11.64 33.29 17.71
N GLY A 335 11.29 32.09 17.24
CA GLY A 335 10.23 31.89 16.27
C GLY A 335 10.57 30.79 15.27
N ALA A 336 9.78 30.69 14.22
CA ALA A 336 10.02 29.79 13.09
C ALA A 336 10.49 30.58 11.86
N TYR A 337 11.76 30.41 11.51
CA TYR A 337 12.42 31.14 10.43
C TYR A 337 12.26 30.41 9.11
N ALA A 338 11.48 30.98 8.18
CA ALA A 338 11.29 30.44 6.84
C ALA A 338 12.62 30.27 6.08
N THR A 339 12.75 29.18 5.32
CA THR A 339 13.94 28.86 4.53
C THR A 339 13.74 29.12 3.04
N ASP A 340 12.74 29.92 2.63
CA ASP A 340 12.66 30.41 1.24
C ASP A 340 13.73 31.48 0.98
N GLU A 341 13.87 31.92 -0.28
CA GLU A 341 14.86 32.94 -0.65
C GLU A 341 14.73 34.22 0.17
N GLN A 342 13.49 34.63 0.48
CA GLN A 342 13.23 35.81 1.30
C GLN A 342 13.69 35.58 2.75
N GLY A 343 13.43 34.40 3.33
CA GLY A 343 13.79 34.09 4.71
C GLY A 343 15.30 34.00 4.90
N VAL A 344 16.01 33.43 3.92
CA VAL A 344 17.48 33.49 3.86
C VAL A 344 17.97 34.94 3.84
N ALA A 345 17.33 35.83 3.06
CA ALA A 345 17.70 37.24 3.02
C ALA A 345 17.37 37.98 4.33
N ASP A 346 16.23 37.69 4.96
CA ASP A 346 15.73 38.33 6.18
C ASP A 346 16.71 38.13 7.35
N VAL A 347 17.32 36.95 7.46
CA VAL A 347 18.33 36.65 8.49
C VAL A 347 19.76 37.00 8.08
N GLY A 348 19.98 37.53 6.86
CA GLY A 348 21.30 37.83 6.33
C GLY A 348 22.12 36.59 5.93
N GLY A 349 21.44 35.47 5.62
CA GLY A 349 22.04 34.18 5.30
C GLY A 349 22.49 33.99 3.85
N VAL A 350 22.37 35.01 2.98
CA VAL A 350 22.77 34.91 1.57
C VAL A 350 24.26 34.54 1.47
N GLY A 351 24.55 33.38 0.89
CA GLY A 351 25.91 32.85 0.75
C GLY A 351 26.45 32.13 2.00
N LEU A 352 25.60 31.85 3.00
CA LEU A 352 25.96 31.08 4.20
C LEU A 352 25.47 29.63 4.17
N ALA A 353 24.93 29.16 3.04
CA ALA A 353 24.60 27.75 2.85
C ALA A 353 25.85 26.89 3.05
N ASP A 354 25.70 25.76 3.75
CA ASP A 354 26.79 24.84 3.96
C ASP A 354 27.22 24.21 2.63
N SER A 355 28.51 24.34 2.29
CA SER A 355 29.02 23.85 1.00
C SER A 355 28.93 22.33 0.85
N GLN A 356 28.98 21.58 1.96
CA GLN A 356 28.80 20.13 1.92
C GLN A 356 27.34 19.80 1.60
N ILE A 357 26.37 20.48 2.21
CA ILE A 357 24.94 20.26 1.92
C ILE A 357 24.60 20.64 0.48
N VAL A 358 25.17 21.74 -0.03
CA VAL A 358 25.04 22.11 -1.46
C VAL A 358 25.57 20.99 -2.35
N ALA A 359 26.78 20.48 -2.08
CA ALA A 359 27.35 19.39 -2.88
C ALA A 359 26.52 18.10 -2.83
N LEU A 360 26.01 17.74 -1.64
CA LEU A 360 25.15 16.56 -1.47
C LEU A 360 23.85 16.69 -2.27
N THR A 361 23.18 17.84 -2.17
CA THR A 361 21.93 18.09 -2.89
C THR A 361 22.13 18.24 -4.39
N ASP A 362 23.27 18.77 -4.86
CA ASP A 362 23.61 18.79 -6.29
C ASP A 362 23.83 17.37 -6.83
N ALA A 363 24.55 16.50 -6.10
CA ALA A 363 24.74 15.10 -6.51
C ALA A 363 23.42 14.33 -6.58
N LEU A 364 22.53 14.53 -5.59
CA LEU A 364 21.18 13.97 -5.63
C LEU A 364 20.37 14.51 -6.82
N ARG A 365 20.43 15.83 -7.08
CA ARG A 365 19.72 16.46 -8.20
C ARG A 365 20.17 15.88 -9.54
N GLU A 366 21.47 15.63 -9.73
CA GLU A 366 22.00 15.03 -10.96
C GLU A 366 21.45 13.62 -11.19
N VAL A 367 21.45 12.78 -10.15
CA VAL A 367 20.88 11.43 -10.19
C VAL A 367 19.38 11.48 -10.49
N ILE A 368 18.63 12.26 -9.70
CA ILE A 368 17.17 12.38 -9.82
C ILE A 368 16.80 12.82 -11.22
N ILE A 369 17.42 13.88 -11.76
CA ILE A 369 17.10 14.33 -13.13
C ILE A 369 17.39 13.22 -14.13
N ALA A 370 18.52 12.51 -14.01
CA ALA A 370 18.89 11.48 -14.97
C ALA A 370 17.92 10.29 -14.96
N THR A 371 17.59 9.76 -13.79
CA THR A 371 16.75 8.54 -13.66
C THR A 371 15.27 8.86 -13.80
N GLU A 372 14.78 9.96 -13.24
CA GLU A 372 13.36 10.36 -13.35
C GLU A 372 12.99 10.81 -14.77
N SER A 373 13.94 11.39 -15.53
CA SER A 373 13.69 11.74 -16.94
C SER A 373 13.60 10.52 -17.86
N ASN A 374 14.08 9.36 -17.40
CA ASN A 374 14.03 8.12 -18.14
C ASN A 374 12.67 7.44 -17.92
N VAL A 375 11.64 7.99 -18.57
CA VAL A 375 10.23 7.57 -18.41
C VAL A 375 9.89 6.45 -19.39
N PHE A 376 9.35 5.36 -18.85
CA PHE A 376 8.95 4.17 -19.60
C PHE A 376 7.45 4.02 -19.75
N GLY A 377 6.63 4.77 -19.02
CA GLY A 377 5.18 4.73 -19.22
C GLY A 377 4.45 5.75 -18.36
N VAL A 378 3.13 5.67 -18.36
CA VAL A 378 2.22 6.49 -17.56
C VAL A 378 1.14 5.61 -16.96
N SER A 379 0.86 5.82 -15.68
CA SER A 379 -0.29 5.24 -14.98
C SER A 379 -1.22 6.35 -14.50
N GLU A 380 -2.52 6.22 -14.77
CA GLU A 380 -3.59 7.08 -14.22
C GLU A 380 -4.08 6.61 -12.85
N VAL A 381 -3.51 5.53 -12.32
CA VAL A 381 -3.89 4.90 -11.05
C VAL A 381 -2.67 4.64 -10.18
N PHE A 382 -2.89 4.48 -8.88
CA PHE A 382 -1.88 3.96 -7.95
C PHE A 382 -1.57 2.49 -8.29
N LEU A 383 -0.29 2.13 -8.34
CA LEU A 383 0.17 0.76 -8.56
C LEU A 383 0.51 0.13 -7.22
N GLU A 384 -0.32 -0.82 -6.79
CA GLU A 384 -0.32 -1.40 -5.46
C GLU A 384 0.78 -2.44 -5.26
N GLY A 385 1.85 -2.02 -4.57
CA GLY A 385 3.00 -2.84 -4.19
C GLY A 385 3.26 -2.86 -2.69
N ARG A 386 2.33 -2.36 -1.86
CA ARG A 386 2.50 -2.36 -0.40
C ARG A 386 2.53 -3.79 0.12
N ARG A 387 3.42 -4.02 1.08
CA ARG A 387 3.69 -5.36 1.65
C ARG A 387 2.43 -6.07 2.16
N SER A 388 1.49 -5.32 2.72
CA SER A 388 0.22 -5.82 3.27
C SER A 388 -0.79 -6.28 2.23
N GLN A 389 -0.59 -5.94 0.96
CA GLN A 389 -1.49 -6.29 -0.15
C GLN A 389 -0.79 -7.30 -1.07
N VAL A 390 0.37 -6.92 -1.62
CA VAL A 390 1.09 -7.71 -2.64
C VAL A 390 1.54 -9.11 -2.18
N ARG A 391 1.46 -9.39 -0.87
CA ARG A 391 1.82 -10.66 -0.24
C ARG A 391 0.64 -11.47 0.30
N THR A 392 -0.58 -11.03 0.07
CA THR A 392 -1.79 -11.62 0.67
C THR A 392 -2.97 -11.69 -0.29
N GLU A 393 -2.98 -10.86 -1.33
CA GLU A 393 -4.04 -10.76 -2.34
C GLU A 393 -3.47 -10.45 -3.74
N GLU A 394 -4.32 -10.52 -4.76
CA GLU A 394 -3.99 -10.03 -6.09
C GLU A 394 -3.73 -8.53 -6.02
N THR A 395 -2.76 -8.02 -6.80
CA THR A 395 -2.64 -6.56 -6.96
C THR A 395 -2.40 -6.18 -8.41
N ASN A 396 -2.80 -4.98 -8.80
CA ASN A 396 -2.65 -4.45 -10.14
C ASN A 396 -1.17 -4.34 -10.56
N LEU A 397 -0.26 -4.00 -9.65
CA LEU A 397 1.19 -4.00 -9.90
C LEU A 397 1.75 -5.43 -9.95
N GLY A 398 1.25 -6.34 -9.11
CA GLY A 398 1.56 -7.77 -9.18
C GLY A 398 1.25 -8.33 -10.57
N ASN A 399 0.03 -8.11 -11.04
CA ASN A 399 -0.43 -8.45 -12.38
C ASN A 399 0.42 -7.79 -13.47
N LEU A 400 0.62 -6.48 -13.40
CA LEU A 400 1.38 -5.72 -14.40
C LEU A 400 2.80 -6.26 -14.58
N THR A 401 3.50 -6.55 -13.48
CA THR A 401 4.86 -7.09 -13.57
C THR A 401 4.90 -8.57 -13.97
N ALA A 402 3.88 -9.37 -13.65
CA ALA A 402 3.77 -10.74 -14.14
C ALA A 402 3.44 -10.80 -15.64
N ASP A 403 2.58 -9.89 -16.12
CA ASP A 403 2.24 -9.70 -17.54
C ASP A 403 3.48 -9.29 -18.34
N ALA A 404 4.27 -8.35 -17.83
CA ALA A 404 5.54 -7.94 -18.45
C ALA A 404 6.52 -9.10 -18.63
N ASN A 405 6.70 -9.92 -17.58
CA ASN A 405 7.53 -11.12 -17.64
C ASN A 405 7.02 -12.10 -18.71
N LEU A 406 5.70 -12.32 -18.79
CA LEU A 406 5.10 -13.23 -19.77
C LEU A 406 5.27 -12.72 -21.20
N ALA A 407 5.06 -11.42 -21.43
CA ALA A 407 5.19 -10.79 -22.73
C ALA A 407 6.63 -10.94 -23.27
N VAL A 408 7.63 -10.60 -22.46
CA VAL A 408 9.04 -10.74 -22.83
C VAL A 408 9.42 -12.21 -23.06
N ALA A 409 8.97 -13.12 -22.19
CA ALA A 409 9.21 -14.55 -22.35
C ALA A 409 8.69 -15.10 -23.69
N ARG A 410 7.52 -14.64 -24.15
CA ARG A 410 6.92 -15.05 -25.44
C ARG A 410 7.73 -14.61 -26.65
N THR A 411 8.55 -13.55 -26.54
CA THR A 411 9.48 -13.16 -27.61
C THR A 411 10.60 -14.17 -27.83
N VAL A 412 10.97 -14.91 -26.77
CA VAL A 412 12.00 -15.96 -26.81
C VAL A 412 11.38 -17.31 -27.11
N ASP A 413 10.28 -17.66 -26.44
CA ASP A 413 9.55 -18.91 -26.58
C ASP A 413 8.04 -18.64 -26.56
N ALA A 414 7.45 -18.56 -27.76
CA ALA A 414 6.02 -18.30 -27.95
C ALA A 414 5.09 -19.39 -27.37
N SER A 415 5.63 -20.52 -26.91
CA SER A 415 4.84 -21.53 -26.19
C SER A 415 4.64 -21.20 -24.70
N THR A 416 5.30 -20.16 -24.19
CA THR A 416 5.18 -19.72 -22.79
C THR A 416 3.80 -19.14 -22.52
N VAL A 417 3.09 -19.77 -21.59
CA VAL A 417 1.70 -19.43 -21.24
C VAL A 417 1.54 -18.98 -19.80
N ILE A 418 2.51 -19.24 -18.92
CA ILE A 418 2.42 -18.91 -17.49
C ILE A 418 3.55 -17.98 -17.06
N SER A 419 3.25 -17.01 -16.22
CA SER A 419 4.22 -16.27 -15.42
C SER A 419 3.87 -16.41 -13.94
N LEU A 420 4.86 -16.74 -13.11
CA LEU A 420 4.74 -16.78 -11.66
C LEU A 420 5.94 -16.08 -11.02
N LYS A 421 5.65 -15.12 -10.16
CA LYS A 421 6.64 -14.44 -9.30
C LYS A 421 6.10 -14.29 -7.89
N ASN A 422 6.97 -14.03 -6.92
CA ASN A 422 6.55 -13.86 -5.52
C ASN A 422 6.37 -12.39 -5.17
N GLY A 423 5.37 -12.06 -4.36
CA GLY A 423 5.14 -10.71 -3.83
C GLY A 423 6.29 -10.20 -2.96
N GLY A 424 7.14 -11.09 -2.44
CA GLY A 424 8.39 -10.73 -1.77
C GLY A 424 9.40 -10.00 -2.65
N GLY A 425 9.35 -10.21 -3.98
CA GLY A 425 10.19 -9.54 -4.97
C GLY A 425 9.72 -8.12 -5.33
N ILE A 426 8.45 -7.78 -5.05
CA ILE A 426 7.90 -6.44 -5.25
C ILE A 426 8.06 -5.66 -3.95
N ARG A 427 8.83 -4.57 -4.00
CA ARG A 427 9.38 -3.91 -2.81
C ARG A 427 8.70 -2.59 -2.48
N ASN A 428 8.09 -1.94 -3.46
CA ASN A 428 7.47 -0.64 -3.30
C ASN A 428 6.29 -0.47 -4.26
N PRO A 429 5.18 0.15 -3.85
CA PRO A 429 4.18 0.68 -4.79
C PRO A 429 4.77 1.77 -5.69
N ILE A 430 4.05 2.14 -6.74
CA ILE A 430 4.33 3.33 -7.55
C ILE A 430 3.10 4.23 -7.53
N GLY A 431 3.27 5.45 -7.04
CA GLY A 431 2.18 6.39 -6.78
C GLY A 431 2.38 7.14 -5.47
N GLN A 432 1.39 7.94 -5.09
CA GLN A 432 1.42 8.71 -3.85
C GLN A 432 0.44 8.11 -2.85
N VAL A 433 0.89 7.99 -1.60
CA VAL A 433 0.04 7.66 -0.45
C VAL A 433 -0.08 8.94 0.38
N VAL A 434 -1.19 9.65 0.24
CA VAL A 434 -1.39 10.95 0.87
C VAL A 434 -2.27 10.79 2.11
N VAL A 435 -1.69 11.04 3.28
CA VAL A 435 -2.46 11.23 4.52
C VAL A 435 -2.55 12.75 4.77
N PRO A 436 -3.75 13.37 4.73
CA PRO A 436 -3.87 14.79 5.02
C PRO A 436 -3.30 15.15 6.39
N ALA A 437 -2.55 16.24 6.49
CA ALA A 437 -1.93 16.67 7.75
C ALA A 437 -2.96 16.78 8.91
N GLY A 438 -2.70 16.08 10.02
CA GLY A 438 -3.61 15.96 11.16
C GLY A 438 -4.82 15.04 10.94
N GLY A 439 -4.84 14.28 9.84
CA GLY A 439 -5.88 13.30 9.51
C GLY A 439 -5.64 11.95 10.17
N THR A 440 -6.73 11.32 10.62
CA THR A 440 -6.75 9.92 11.11
C THR A 440 -7.55 8.99 10.19
N GLY A 441 -7.88 9.46 8.97
CA GLY A 441 -8.63 8.72 7.97
C GLY A 441 -7.75 7.81 7.11
N GLU A 442 -8.37 7.03 6.22
CA GLU A 442 -7.65 6.21 5.25
C GLU A 442 -6.83 7.08 4.29
N ALA A 443 -5.62 6.62 3.98
CA ALA A 443 -4.73 7.32 3.06
C ALA A 443 -5.33 7.38 1.65
N GLU A 444 -5.20 8.52 0.98
CA GLU A 444 -5.57 8.67 -0.42
C GLU A 444 -4.47 8.07 -1.30
N LEU A 445 -4.85 7.18 -2.22
CA LEU A 445 -3.92 6.53 -3.16
C LEU A 445 -4.04 7.24 -4.51
N LEU A 446 -3.00 7.99 -4.89
CA LEU A 446 -2.95 8.78 -6.11
C LEU A 446 -1.90 8.25 -7.09
N PRO A 447 -2.02 8.59 -8.38
CA PRO A 447 -0.99 8.28 -9.38
C PRO A 447 0.36 8.92 -9.04
N ASN A 448 1.40 8.52 -9.77
CA ASN A 448 2.75 9.01 -9.51
C ASN A 448 2.85 10.54 -9.66
N GLU A 449 3.64 11.18 -8.79
CA GLU A 449 3.76 12.63 -8.78
C GLU A 449 4.50 13.14 -10.04
N ALA A 450 4.03 14.27 -10.59
CA ALA A 450 4.79 14.99 -11.60
C ALA A 450 6.03 15.65 -10.98
N ILE A 451 7.17 15.55 -11.67
CA ILE A 451 8.36 16.35 -11.35
C ILE A 451 8.48 17.43 -12.44
N PRO A 452 8.16 18.71 -12.15
CA PRO A 452 8.08 19.75 -13.16
C PRO A 452 9.33 19.86 -14.04
N GLY A 453 9.14 19.61 -15.35
CA GLY A 453 10.21 19.66 -16.35
C GLY A 453 11.09 18.40 -16.44
N VAL A 454 10.80 17.36 -15.66
CA VAL A 454 11.57 16.10 -15.59
C VAL A 454 10.66 14.90 -15.89
N LYS A 455 9.56 14.72 -15.13
CA LYS A 455 8.62 13.59 -15.23
C LYS A 455 7.17 14.09 -15.26
N PRO A 456 6.32 13.66 -16.20
CA PRO A 456 4.90 14.03 -16.21
C PRO A 456 4.13 13.38 -15.05
N GLU A 457 2.92 13.88 -14.75
CA GLU A 457 2.01 13.25 -13.79
C GLU A 457 1.68 11.82 -14.23
N GLY A 458 1.68 10.87 -13.29
CA GLY A 458 1.53 9.45 -13.58
C GLY A 458 2.73 8.78 -14.24
N GLY A 459 3.79 9.54 -14.57
CA GLY A 459 4.98 9.01 -15.25
C GLY A 459 5.67 7.90 -14.44
N LEU A 460 6.04 6.82 -15.11
CA LEU A 460 6.74 5.66 -14.56
C LEU A 460 8.20 5.69 -15.04
N SER A 461 9.10 6.13 -14.16
CA SER A 461 10.52 6.33 -14.48
C SER A 461 11.40 5.13 -14.15
N GLN A 462 12.66 5.17 -14.57
CA GLN A 462 13.70 4.24 -14.12
C GLN A 462 13.75 4.13 -12.59
N THR A 463 13.73 5.25 -11.86
CA THR A 463 13.75 5.25 -10.39
C THR A 463 12.58 4.44 -9.82
N ASP A 464 11.39 4.64 -10.38
CA ASP A 464 10.17 3.96 -9.92
C ASP A 464 10.31 2.44 -10.10
N ILE A 465 10.83 2.01 -11.25
CA ILE A 465 11.04 0.59 -11.59
C ILE A 465 12.13 -0.04 -10.71
N GLU A 466 13.26 0.64 -10.53
CA GLU A 466 14.36 0.17 -9.67
C GLU A 466 13.92 0.02 -8.22
N ASN A 467 13.11 0.96 -7.71
CA ASN A 467 12.58 0.92 -6.36
C ASN A 467 11.54 -0.17 -6.15
N THR A 468 10.68 -0.41 -7.15
CA THR A 468 9.69 -1.48 -7.09
C THR A 468 10.34 -2.85 -7.19
N LEU A 469 11.37 -3.03 -8.03
CA LEU A 469 12.02 -4.30 -8.33
C LEU A 469 13.52 -4.29 -7.95
N GLN A 470 13.82 -3.99 -6.69
CA GLN A 470 15.19 -3.72 -6.20
C GLN A 470 16.21 -4.84 -6.43
N PHE A 471 15.76 -6.09 -6.50
CA PHE A 471 16.66 -7.23 -6.72
C PHE A 471 17.01 -7.43 -8.19
N ASN A 472 16.22 -6.87 -9.11
CA ASN A 472 16.35 -7.01 -10.56
C ASN A 472 16.61 -8.46 -11.00
N ASN A 473 15.80 -9.42 -10.53
CA ASN A 473 16.09 -10.83 -10.80
C ASN A 473 16.09 -11.12 -12.30
N GLU A 474 16.89 -12.11 -12.70
CA GLU A 474 16.87 -12.65 -14.05
C GLU A 474 15.60 -13.47 -14.30
N LEU A 475 15.11 -13.49 -15.53
CA LEU A 475 14.01 -14.35 -15.93
C LEU A 475 14.50 -15.73 -16.39
N SER A 476 13.80 -16.78 -15.95
CA SER A 476 14.06 -18.16 -16.33
C SER A 476 12.81 -18.77 -16.97
N LEU A 477 12.98 -19.40 -18.14
CA LEU A 477 11.95 -20.24 -18.75
C LEU A 477 12.08 -21.67 -18.26
N ILE A 478 10.99 -22.25 -17.76
CA ILE A 478 10.96 -23.61 -17.19
C ILE A 478 9.71 -24.33 -17.71
N THR A 479 9.88 -25.62 -18.03
CA THR A 479 8.78 -26.52 -18.32
C THR A 479 8.38 -27.24 -17.04
N VAL A 480 7.11 -27.10 -16.65
CA VAL A 480 6.53 -27.74 -15.46
C VAL A 480 5.40 -28.66 -15.88
N THR A 481 5.24 -29.77 -15.17
CA THR A 481 4.04 -30.61 -15.29
C THR A 481 2.84 -29.97 -14.58
N ALA A 482 1.62 -30.42 -14.88
CA ALA A 482 0.42 -30.00 -14.15
C ALA A 482 0.55 -30.25 -12.64
N ALA A 483 1.10 -31.40 -12.23
CA ALA A 483 1.33 -31.68 -10.82
C ALA A 483 2.38 -30.77 -10.17
N GLU A 484 3.44 -30.41 -10.88
CA GLU A 484 4.45 -29.48 -10.39
C GLU A 484 3.89 -28.05 -10.32
N LEU A 485 3.10 -27.62 -11.30
CA LEU A 485 2.41 -26.32 -11.26
C LEU A 485 1.55 -26.19 -10.01
N VAL A 486 0.72 -27.20 -9.71
CA VAL A 486 -0.11 -27.21 -8.51
C VAL A 486 0.74 -27.16 -7.24
N ALA A 487 1.85 -27.91 -7.19
CA ALA A 487 2.76 -27.86 -6.05
C ALA A 487 3.41 -26.48 -5.84
N LEU A 488 3.71 -25.75 -6.92
CA LEU A 488 4.22 -24.38 -6.85
C LEU A 488 3.17 -23.40 -6.32
N VAL A 489 1.93 -23.50 -6.80
CA VAL A 489 0.82 -22.62 -6.36
C VAL A 489 0.42 -22.92 -4.91
N GLU A 490 0.31 -24.20 -4.54
CA GLU A 490 0.09 -24.64 -3.16
C GLU A 490 1.18 -24.10 -2.22
N HIS A 491 2.44 -24.17 -2.63
CA HIS A 491 3.52 -23.57 -1.86
C HIS A 491 3.34 -22.06 -1.71
N GLY A 492 3.01 -21.36 -2.79
CA GLY A 492 2.77 -19.91 -2.77
C GLY A 492 1.72 -19.49 -1.73
N VAL A 493 0.61 -20.23 -1.62
CA VAL A 493 -0.48 -19.92 -0.67
C VAL A 493 -0.41 -20.67 0.65
N ALA A 494 0.61 -21.50 0.90
CA ALA A 494 0.70 -22.35 2.09
C ALA A 494 0.75 -21.57 3.42
N ALA A 495 1.29 -20.36 3.41
CA ALA A 495 1.42 -19.50 4.59
C ALA A 495 0.34 -18.41 4.70
N SER A 496 -0.61 -18.35 3.75
CA SER A 496 -1.71 -17.39 3.77
C SER A 496 -2.58 -17.56 5.02
N SER A 497 -3.10 -16.44 5.52
CA SER A 497 -3.91 -16.35 6.73
C SER A 497 -5.08 -15.38 6.49
N LEU A 498 -6.14 -15.50 7.28
CA LEU A 498 -7.19 -14.47 7.36
C LEU A 498 -6.82 -13.31 8.31
N ASP A 499 -5.64 -13.39 8.93
CA ASP A 499 -5.02 -12.31 9.70
C ASP A 499 -4.09 -11.53 8.78
N ASP A 500 -4.50 -10.31 8.42
CA ASP A 500 -3.81 -9.42 7.49
C ASP A 500 -2.42 -8.96 7.99
N SER A 501 -2.08 -9.20 9.27
CA SER A 501 -0.71 -8.97 9.76
C SER A 501 0.30 -10.01 9.25
N VAL A 502 -0.18 -11.16 8.76
CA VAL A 502 0.65 -12.26 8.24
C VAL A 502 0.92 -12.02 6.75
N THR A 503 2.11 -11.52 6.43
CA THR A 503 2.52 -11.10 5.07
C THR A 503 3.67 -11.95 4.50
N PRO A 504 3.43 -13.23 4.16
CA PRO A 504 4.49 -14.15 3.72
C PRO A 504 5.05 -13.75 2.36
N GLY A 505 6.38 -13.67 2.25
CA GLY A 505 7.05 -13.28 0.99
C GLY A 505 6.74 -14.20 -0.20
N GLN A 506 6.43 -15.46 0.08
CA GLN A 506 6.22 -16.50 -0.92
C GLN A 506 4.88 -16.39 -1.68
N PHE A 507 3.95 -15.52 -1.29
CA PHE A 507 2.65 -15.40 -1.98
C PHE A 507 2.84 -15.05 -3.47
N PRO A 508 2.16 -15.73 -4.40
CA PRO A 508 2.40 -15.57 -5.83
C PRO A 508 1.65 -14.37 -6.42
N GLN A 509 2.26 -13.70 -7.39
CA GLN A 509 1.63 -12.80 -8.36
C GLN A 509 1.80 -13.43 -9.74
N ILE A 510 0.76 -13.36 -10.59
CA ILE A 510 0.60 -14.28 -11.72
C ILE A 510 0.14 -13.63 -13.02
N SER A 511 0.42 -14.32 -14.13
CA SER A 511 -0.16 -14.00 -15.45
C SER A 511 -0.32 -15.26 -16.29
N GLY A 512 -1.36 -15.28 -17.13
CA GLY A 512 -1.69 -16.35 -18.07
C GLY A 512 -2.38 -17.58 -17.45
N PHE A 513 -2.79 -17.47 -16.18
CA PHE A 513 -3.64 -18.44 -15.51
C PHE A 513 -4.35 -17.75 -14.33
N SER A 514 -5.44 -18.36 -13.87
CA SER A 514 -6.15 -17.99 -12.65
C SER A 514 -6.28 -19.19 -11.73
N PHE A 515 -6.41 -18.93 -10.42
CA PHE A 515 -6.64 -19.98 -9.43
C PHE A 515 -7.42 -19.46 -8.21
N SER A 516 -8.10 -20.38 -7.53
CA SER A 516 -8.84 -20.13 -6.30
C SER A 516 -8.25 -20.97 -5.17
N PHE A 517 -8.33 -20.47 -3.94
CA PHE A 517 -7.84 -21.20 -2.78
C PHE A 517 -8.65 -20.94 -1.51
N ASP A 518 -8.71 -21.95 -0.64
CA ASP A 518 -9.25 -21.84 0.72
C ASP A 518 -8.10 -21.65 1.72
N ALA A 519 -7.92 -20.41 2.21
CA ALA A 519 -6.90 -20.09 3.21
C ALA A 519 -7.09 -20.81 4.56
N THR A 520 -8.30 -21.35 4.82
CA THR A 520 -8.62 -22.09 6.05
C THR A 520 -8.30 -23.58 5.95
N ALA A 521 -8.09 -24.09 4.74
CA ALA A 521 -7.66 -25.46 4.49
C ALA A 521 -6.20 -25.71 4.90
N ALA A 522 -5.86 -26.99 5.07
CA ALA A 522 -4.51 -27.40 5.42
C ALA A 522 -3.52 -27.05 4.30
N PRO A 523 -2.29 -26.56 4.60
CA PRO A 523 -1.28 -26.31 3.58
C PRO A 523 -1.01 -27.55 2.72
N GLY A 524 -1.08 -27.41 1.40
CA GLY A 524 -0.99 -28.51 0.44
C GLY A 524 -2.34 -29.01 -0.10
N ASP A 525 -3.45 -28.60 0.50
CA ASP A 525 -4.83 -28.89 0.07
C ASP A 525 -5.65 -27.58 -0.07
N ARG A 526 -4.99 -26.44 -0.37
CA ARG A 526 -5.64 -25.11 -0.39
C ARG A 526 -6.25 -24.76 -1.73
N VAL A 527 -5.57 -25.08 -2.83
CA VAL A 527 -6.01 -24.73 -4.20
C VAL A 527 -7.27 -25.52 -4.55
N GLN A 528 -8.36 -24.83 -4.90
CA GLN A 528 -9.65 -25.46 -5.24
C GLN A 528 -9.89 -25.51 -6.74
N SER A 529 -9.53 -24.44 -7.46
CA SER A 529 -9.62 -24.36 -8.92
C SER A 529 -8.35 -23.73 -9.48
N LEU A 530 -7.93 -24.17 -10.67
CA LEU A 530 -6.81 -23.58 -11.42
C LEU A 530 -7.03 -23.79 -12.91
N ALA A 531 -7.03 -22.71 -13.68
CA ALA A 531 -7.19 -22.75 -15.14
C ALA A 531 -6.10 -21.92 -15.84
N ILE A 532 -5.52 -22.48 -16.91
CA ILE A 532 -4.62 -21.74 -17.80
C ILE A 532 -5.47 -20.95 -18.79
N GLU A 533 -5.19 -19.67 -18.94
CA GLU A 533 -6.05 -18.75 -19.70
C GLU A 533 -5.44 -18.41 -21.07
N ALA A 534 -6.32 -18.23 -22.05
CA ALA A 534 -5.99 -17.65 -23.34
C ALA A 534 -5.94 -16.11 -23.25
N GLU A 535 -5.39 -15.47 -24.28
CA GLU A 535 -5.38 -13.99 -24.35
C GLU A 535 -6.79 -13.37 -24.40
N ASP A 536 -7.81 -14.14 -24.81
CA ASP A 536 -9.21 -13.70 -24.82
C ASP A 536 -9.96 -14.03 -23.51
N GLY A 537 -9.25 -14.52 -22.49
CA GLY A 537 -9.82 -14.87 -21.19
C GLY A 537 -10.50 -16.24 -21.12
N SER A 538 -10.48 -17.02 -22.21
CA SER A 538 -11.04 -18.38 -22.19
C SER A 538 -10.08 -19.42 -21.59
N ASP A 539 -10.64 -20.46 -20.96
CA ASP A 539 -9.86 -21.57 -20.42
C ASP A 539 -9.18 -22.38 -21.54
N LEU A 540 -7.84 -22.31 -21.60
CA LEU A 540 -7.02 -23.20 -22.43
C LEU A 540 -6.91 -24.61 -21.84
N ASP A 541 -6.78 -24.70 -20.51
CA ASP A 541 -6.62 -25.97 -19.79
C ASP A 541 -7.07 -25.82 -18.32
N VAL A 542 -8.05 -26.63 -17.90
CA VAL A 542 -8.44 -26.74 -16.49
C VAL A 542 -7.50 -27.73 -15.78
N VAL A 543 -6.71 -27.22 -14.84
CA VAL A 543 -5.66 -27.95 -14.13
C VAL A 543 -6.15 -28.56 -12.83
N VAL A 544 -6.87 -27.79 -12.02
CA VAL A 544 -7.47 -28.24 -10.75
C VAL A 544 -8.94 -27.90 -10.78
N GLN A 545 -9.81 -28.82 -10.34
CA GLN A 545 -11.22 -28.56 -10.10
C GLN A 545 -11.64 -29.28 -8.81
N ASN A 546 -12.34 -28.59 -7.91
CA ASN A 546 -12.74 -29.11 -6.60
C ASN A 546 -11.56 -29.68 -5.78
N GLY A 547 -10.40 -29.05 -5.86
CA GLY A 547 -9.18 -29.44 -5.14
C GLY A 547 -8.47 -30.68 -5.72
N GLU A 548 -8.90 -31.20 -6.87
CA GLU A 548 -8.26 -32.34 -7.53
C GLU A 548 -7.68 -31.96 -8.90
N ILE A 549 -6.50 -32.50 -9.22
CA ILE A 549 -5.90 -32.34 -10.55
C ILE A 549 -6.78 -33.04 -11.59
N VAL A 550 -7.22 -32.28 -12.59
CA VAL A 550 -7.98 -32.78 -13.74
C VAL A 550 -7.01 -33.14 -14.87
N GLY A 551 -7.30 -34.23 -15.59
CA GLY A 551 -6.51 -34.67 -16.75
C GLY A 551 -5.21 -35.41 -16.39
N ASP A 552 -4.25 -35.44 -17.33
CA ASP A 552 -2.95 -36.09 -17.12
C ASP A 552 -2.04 -35.21 -16.26
N PRO A 553 -1.65 -35.63 -15.04
CA PRO A 553 -0.80 -34.82 -14.16
C PRO A 553 0.61 -34.58 -14.72
N SER A 554 1.03 -35.34 -15.74
CA SER A 554 2.33 -35.20 -16.42
C SER A 554 2.30 -34.32 -17.67
N ARG A 555 1.13 -33.81 -18.08
CA ARG A 555 1.07 -32.82 -19.17
C ARG A 555 1.83 -31.57 -18.75
N THR A 556 2.46 -30.90 -19.71
CA THR A 556 3.46 -29.87 -19.42
C THR A 556 3.03 -28.50 -19.92
N PHE A 557 3.40 -27.47 -19.17
CA PHE A 557 3.25 -26.07 -19.51
C PHE A 557 4.62 -25.40 -19.54
N ARG A 558 4.77 -24.41 -20.43
CA ARG A 558 5.95 -23.56 -20.47
C ARG A 558 5.66 -22.30 -19.65
N MET A 559 6.53 -22.04 -18.68
CA MET A 559 6.41 -20.98 -17.68
C MET A 559 7.64 -20.08 -17.70
N VAL A 560 7.45 -18.79 -17.45
CA VAL A 560 8.50 -17.88 -17.02
C VAL A 560 8.39 -17.64 -15.51
N THR A 561 9.54 -17.55 -14.84
CA THR A 561 9.62 -17.21 -13.42
C THR A 561 10.94 -16.48 -13.15
N LEU A 562 11.18 -16.11 -11.89
CA LEU A 562 12.42 -15.49 -11.46
C LEU A 562 13.48 -16.55 -11.21
N SER A 563 14.72 -16.29 -11.62
CA SER A 563 15.84 -17.19 -11.35
C SER A 563 16.01 -17.45 -9.85
N PHE A 564 15.71 -16.46 -9.00
CA PHE A 564 15.62 -16.59 -7.55
C PHE A 564 14.70 -17.75 -7.12
N LEU A 565 13.46 -17.78 -7.62
CA LEU A 565 12.48 -18.82 -7.28
C LEU A 565 12.88 -20.17 -7.90
N ALA A 566 13.31 -20.17 -9.16
CA ALA A 566 13.81 -21.36 -9.85
C ALA A 566 15.01 -22.02 -9.14
N ASN A 567 15.77 -21.24 -8.36
CA ASN A 567 16.90 -21.68 -7.55
C ASN A 567 16.51 -22.08 -6.10
N GLY A 568 15.21 -22.11 -5.79
CA GLY A 568 14.68 -22.48 -4.46
C GLY A 568 14.47 -21.31 -3.51
N GLY A 569 14.53 -20.07 -4.01
CA GLY A 569 14.14 -18.87 -3.28
C GLY A 569 12.71 -18.97 -2.72
N ASP A 570 12.49 -18.40 -1.54
CA ASP A 570 11.24 -18.50 -0.78
C ASP A 570 10.72 -19.94 -0.57
N GLY A 571 11.59 -20.95 -0.73
CA GLY A 571 11.26 -22.36 -0.56
C GLY A 571 10.48 -22.99 -1.71
N TYR A 572 10.35 -22.32 -2.85
CA TYR A 572 9.56 -22.81 -3.98
C TYR A 572 10.10 -24.16 -4.52
N PRO A 573 9.25 -25.19 -4.69
CA PRO A 573 9.68 -26.53 -5.08
C PRO A 573 9.83 -26.70 -6.60
N PHE A 574 10.57 -25.82 -7.28
CA PHE A 574 10.79 -25.94 -8.72
C PHE A 574 11.48 -27.26 -9.09
N PRO A 575 11.05 -27.92 -10.19
CA PRO A 575 11.68 -29.14 -10.63
C PRO A 575 13.11 -28.88 -11.12
N THR A 576 13.94 -29.94 -11.12
CA THR A 576 15.34 -29.86 -11.55
C THR A 576 15.69 -30.96 -12.57
N GLY A 577 16.76 -30.75 -13.33
CA GLY A 577 17.27 -31.69 -14.32
C GLY A 577 16.78 -31.44 -15.76
N GLU A 578 17.25 -32.24 -16.70
CA GLU A 578 17.06 -32.00 -18.15
C GLU A 578 15.59 -31.92 -18.60
N ALA A 579 14.68 -32.59 -17.90
CA ALA A 579 13.25 -32.62 -18.24
C ALA A 579 12.57 -31.25 -18.06
N THR A 580 13.15 -30.35 -17.26
CA THR A 580 12.61 -29.00 -17.03
C THR A 580 12.88 -28.06 -18.19
N ASN A 581 13.80 -28.41 -19.09
CA ASN A 581 14.22 -27.55 -20.19
C ASN A 581 14.47 -26.10 -19.73
N ARG A 582 15.11 -25.93 -18.56
CA ARG A 582 15.35 -24.61 -17.97
C ARG A 582 16.30 -23.80 -18.86
N ILE A 583 15.91 -22.55 -19.14
CA ILE A 583 16.72 -21.56 -19.84
C ILE A 583 16.73 -20.30 -18.98
N ASP A 584 17.88 -19.93 -18.45
CA ASP A 584 18.09 -18.61 -17.86
C ASP A 584 18.36 -17.62 -18.99
N LEU A 585 17.56 -16.54 -19.08
CA LEU A 585 17.48 -15.72 -20.29
C LEU A 585 18.61 -14.68 -20.41
N VAL A 586 19.19 -14.27 -19.28
CA VAL A 586 20.21 -13.22 -19.23
C VAL A 586 21.55 -13.75 -19.78
N ASP A 587 22.13 -13.00 -20.72
CA ASP A 587 23.54 -13.13 -21.11
C ASP A 587 24.32 -11.96 -20.52
N GLU A 588 25.01 -12.18 -19.39
CA GLU A 588 25.80 -11.14 -18.70
C GLU A 588 26.88 -10.49 -19.59
N THR A 589 27.21 -11.08 -20.74
CA THR A 589 28.20 -10.53 -21.68
C THR A 589 27.59 -9.72 -22.81
N ALA A 590 26.27 -9.77 -22.99
CA ALA A 590 25.55 -8.98 -23.97
C ALA A 590 25.41 -7.54 -23.49
N ALA A 591 25.44 -6.60 -24.44
CA ALA A 591 25.08 -5.22 -24.14
C ALA A 591 23.56 -5.12 -24.09
N ALA A 592 23.03 -4.37 -23.12
CA ALA A 592 21.61 -4.09 -23.02
C ALA A 592 21.08 -3.44 -24.32
N THR A 593 19.88 -3.83 -24.73
CA THR A 593 19.20 -3.36 -25.94
C THR A 593 17.85 -2.72 -25.59
N GLY A 594 16.99 -2.51 -26.59
CA GLY A 594 15.70 -1.85 -26.36
C GLY A 594 15.78 -0.38 -25.93
N ASN A 595 14.73 0.09 -25.27
CA ASN A 595 14.63 1.41 -24.65
C ASN A 595 15.21 1.41 -23.22
N ALA A 596 15.07 0.31 -22.49
CA ALA A 596 15.39 0.14 -21.08
C ALA A 596 16.84 -0.28 -20.84
N THR A 597 17.79 0.42 -21.46
CA THR A 597 19.23 0.08 -21.39
C THR A 597 19.91 0.26 -20.02
N PHE A 598 19.15 0.63 -18.98
CA PHE A 598 19.65 0.74 -17.61
C PHE A 598 19.70 -0.61 -16.88
N ALA A 599 18.93 -1.59 -17.35
CA ALA A 599 18.94 -2.97 -16.87
C ALA A 599 19.47 -3.90 -17.98
N ALA A 600 19.91 -5.11 -17.60
CA ALA A 600 20.31 -6.11 -18.58
C ALA A 600 19.08 -6.76 -19.22
N ASP A 601 19.16 -7.09 -20.51
CA ASP A 601 18.08 -7.74 -21.23
C ASP A 601 17.58 -8.98 -20.47
N PHE A 602 16.26 -9.12 -20.35
CA PHE A 602 15.57 -10.24 -19.68
C PHE A 602 15.71 -10.29 -18.14
N THR A 603 16.04 -9.18 -17.49
CA THR A 603 15.77 -9.03 -16.05
C THR A 603 14.37 -8.47 -15.81
N GLU A 604 13.87 -8.54 -14.58
CA GLU A 604 12.52 -8.02 -14.26
C GLU A 604 12.37 -6.51 -14.49
N GLN A 605 13.42 -5.71 -14.24
CA GLN A 605 13.37 -4.26 -14.48
C GLN A 605 13.32 -3.95 -15.97
N ASP A 606 14.14 -4.63 -16.78
CA ASP A 606 14.14 -4.53 -18.24
C ASP A 606 12.76 -4.93 -18.80
N ALA A 607 12.26 -6.09 -18.38
CA ALA A 607 10.98 -6.59 -18.87
C ALA A 607 9.81 -5.66 -18.55
N LEU A 608 9.75 -5.11 -17.32
CA LEU A 608 8.74 -4.14 -16.95
C LEU A 608 8.88 -2.83 -17.75
N ALA A 609 10.09 -2.29 -17.86
CA ALA A 609 10.34 -1.03 -18.55
C ALA A 609 9.99 -1.10 -20.04
N GLU A 610 10.40 -2.16 -20.75
CA GLU A 610 10.03 -2.34 -22.15
C GLU A 610 8.53 -2.54 -22.34
N TYR A 611 7.90 -3.32 -21.45
CA TYR A 611 6.47 -3.58 -21.51
C TYR A 611 5.65 -2.30 -21.29
N LEU A 612 6.05 -1.48 -20.31
CA LEU A 612 5.46 -0.15 -20.08
C LEU A 612 5.62 0.74 -21.32
N PHE A 613 6.81 0.75 -21.92
CA PHE A 613 7.11 1.64 -23.05
C PHE A 613 6.31 1.27 -24.29
N GLU A 614 6.10 -0.02 -24.53
CA GLU A 614 5.34 -0.50 -25.68
C GLU A 614 3.83 -0.32 -25.50
N ASN A 615 3.30 -0.44 -24.28
CA ASN A 615 1.86 -0.54 -24.04
C ASN A 615 1.23 0.67 -23.34
N PHE A 616 1.98 1.36 -22.49
CA PHE A 616 1.44 2.32 -21.53
C PHE A 616 2.08 3.70 -21.60
N GLY A 617 2.13 4.31 -22.79
CA GLY A 617 2.60 5.70 -22.97
C GLY A 617 1.55 6.76 -22.60
N GLU A 618 1.88 8.05 -22.77
CA GLU A 618 0.98 9.19 -22.46
C GLU A 618 -0.39 9.13 -23.16
N GLU A 619 -0.47 8.53 -24.36
CA GLU A 619 -1.71 8.42 -25.13
C GLU A 619 -2.54 7.17 -24.76
N THR A 620 -1.93 6.20 -24.07
CA THR A 620 -2.55 4.92 -23.67
C THR A 620 -2.13 4.54 -22.26
N PRO A 621 -2.37 5.38 -21.23
CA PRO A 621 -1.86 5.12 -19.89
C PRO A 621 -2.45 3.85 -19.29
N PHE A 622 -1.76 3.28 -18.31
CA PHE A 622 -2.30 2.19 -17.50
C PHE A 622 -3.45 2.71 -16.64
N THR A 623 -4.62 2.08 -16.71
CA THR A 623 -5.86 2.55 -16.06
C THR A 623 -6.54 1.51 -15.16
N ALA A 624 -5.99 0.30 -15.06
CA ALA A 624 -6.57 -0.75 -14.24
C ALA A 624 -6.32 -0.46 -12.75
N ALA A 625 -7.32 0.15 -12.10
CA ALA A 625 -7.27 0.47 -10.68
C ALA A 625 -7.17 -0.79 -9.82
N GLU A 626 -6.52 -0.65 -8.67
CA GLU A 626 -6.52 -1.69 -7.64
C GLU A 626 -7.94 -1.98 -7.15
N THR A 627 -8.23 -3.25 -6.90
CA THR A 627 -9.50 -3.73 -6.35
C THR A 627 -9.26 -4.47 -5.04
N GLY A 628 -10.25 -4.50 -4.15
CA GLY A 628 -10.15 -5.33 -2.95
C GLY A 628 -10.25 -6.83 -3.29
N ARG A 629 -9.75 -7.68 -2.39
CA ARG A 629 -9.74 -9.16 -2.53
C ARG A 629 -11.08 -9.82 -2.83
N GLU A 630 -12.18 -9.14 -2.52
CA GLU A 630 -13.54 -9.57 -2.88
C GLU A 630 -13.83 -9.46 -4.38
N LEU A 631 -13.03 -8.70 -5.12
CA LEU A 631 -13.13 -8.45 -6.55
C LEU A 631 -11.99 -9.08 -7.36
N ASP A 632 -10.96 -9.64 -6.71
CA ASP A 632 -9.84 -10.35 -7.35
C ASP A 632 -10.31 -11.43 -8.33
N SER A 633 -9.71 -11.47 -9.52
CA SER A 633 -10.17 -12.31 -10.63
C SER A 633 -9.19 -13.42 -10.98
N ARG A 634 -7.88 -13.13 -10.95
CA ARG A 634 -6.81 -14.11 -11.22
C ARG A 634 -6.46 -14.92 -9.97
N ILE A 635 -6.51 -14.31 -8.78
CA ILE A 635 -6.15 -14.97 -7.51
C ILE A 635 -7.32 -14.88 -6.52
N GLN A 636 -8.15 -15.91 -6.45
CA GLN A 636 -9.40 -15.85 -5.69
C GLN A 636 -9.28 -16.53 -4.32
N ASN A 637 -9.36 -15.75 -3.24
CA ASN A 637 -9.46 -16.30 -1.91
C ASN A 637 -10.93 -16.56 -1.53
N LEU A 638 -11.28 -17.84 -1.37
CA LEU A 638 -12.66 -18.28 -1.16
C LEU A 638 -13.27 -17.89 0.19
N ALA A 639 -12.45 -17.32 1.10
CA ALA A 639 -12.97 -16.68 2.30
C ALA A 639 -13.65 -15.33 2.03
N PHE A 640 -13.39 -14.71 0.87
CA PHE A 640 -13.84 -13.35 0.55
C PHE A 640 -14.73 -13.27 -0.70
N ARG A 641 -14.66 -14.26 -1.60
CA ARG A 641 -15.50 -14.34 -2.79
C ARG A 641 -15.83 -15.78 -3.19
N SER A 642 -16.81 -15.94 -4.09
CA SER A 642 -17.11 -17.21 -4.76
C SER A 642 -15.99 -17.61 -5.72
N ASP A 643 -15.89 -18.91 -5.98
CA ASP A 643 -15.00 -19.45 -7.00
C ASP A 643 -15.58 -19.21 -8.39
N THR A 644 -14.90 -18.42 -9.20
CA THR A 644 -15.25 -18.14 -10.60
C THR A 644 -14.10 -18.43 -11.56
N VAL A 645 -13.10 -19.21 -11.13
CA VAL A 645 -11.87 -19.48 -11.91
C VAL A 645 -12.14 -20.39 -13.09
N ILE A 646 -13.01 -21.38 -12.91
CA ILE A 646 -13.41 -22.27 -13.99
C ILE A 646 -14.77 -21.79 -14.48
N ASP A 647 -14.82 -21.46 -15.76
CA ASP A 647 -16.07 -21.17 -16.43
C ASP A 647 -16.84 -22.50 -16.61
N ASP A 648 -17.69 -22.85 -15.65
CA ASP A 648 -18.56 -24.05 -15.67
C ASP A 648 -19.58 -24.02 -16.84
N LEU A 649 -19.51 -23.03 -17.74
CA LEU A 649 -20.37 -22.90 -18.93
C LEU A 649 -19.65 -23.11 -20.28
N THR A 650 -18.39 -23.56 -20.30
CA THR A 650 -17.66 -23.87 -21.56
C THR A 650 -18.19 -25.09 -22.35
N GLY A 651 -19.30 -25.69 -21.94
CA GLY A 651 -20.04 -26.63 -22.78
C GLY A 651 -20.71 -25.91 -23.95
N THR A 652 -20.25 -26.16 -25.19
CA THR A 652 -20.95 -25.75 -26.43
C THR A 652 -22.48 -25.86 -26.31
N PRO A 653 -23.27 -24.93 -26.88
CA PRO A 653 -24.72 -24.88 -26.68
C PRO A 653 -25.33 -26.25 -26.98
N GLY A 654 -25.79 -26.91 -25.92
CA GLY A 654 -26.54 -28.15 -26.06
C GLY A 654 -27.84 -27.84 -26.81
N PRO A 655 -28.27 -28.70 -27.76
CA PRO A 655 -29.59 -28.53 -28.36
C PRO A 655 -30.63 -28.53 -27.24
N ALA A 656 -31.65 -27.65 -27.34
CA ALA A 656 -32.77 -27.54 -26.41
C ALA A 656 -33.27 -28.94 -25.97
N GLY A 657 -32.71 -29.39 -24.86
CA GLY A 657 -32.90 -30.70 -24.29
C GLY A 657 -33.64 -30.58 -22.96
N PRO A 658 -34.00 -31.70 -22.32
CA PRO A 658 -34.94 -31.76 -21.19
C PRO A 658 -34.52 -31.02 -19.91
N GLY A 659 -33.39 -30.29 -19.89
CA GLY A 659 -32.94 -29.47 -18.76
C GLY A 659 -33.44 -28.02 -18.77
N LEU A 660 -33.80 -27.44 -19.93
CA LEU A 660 -34.27 -26.05 -20.02
C LEU A 660 -35.69 -25.84 -19.46
N PHE A 661 -36.47 -26.92 -19.41
CA PHE A 661 -37.88 -26.86 -19.08
C PHE A 661 -38.18 -27.50 -17.73
N LEU A 662 -39.09 -26.89 -17.00
CA LEU A 662 -39.78 -27.55 -15.90
C LEU A 662 -40.88 -28.44 -16.50
N ASP A 663 -40.57 -29.73 -16.69
CA ASP A 663 -41.47 -30.72 -17.29
C ASP A 663 -42.35 -31.42 -16.26
N LEU A 664 -43.58 -30.93 -16.11
CA LEU A 664 -44.58 -31.48 -15.20
C LEU A 664 -45.65 -32.29 -15.95
N ARG A 665 -45.46 -32.62 -17.22
CA ARG A 665 -46.49 -33.30 -18.04
C ARG A 665 -46.89 -34.67 -17.49
N GLY A 666 -45.99 -35.32 -16.75
CA GLY A 666 -46.22 -36.60 -16.09
C GLY A 666 -46.96 -36.53 -14.76
N LEU A 667 -47.20 -35.33 -14.22
CA LEU A 667 -47.80 -35.09 -12.91
C LEU A 667 -49.21 -34.50 -13.06
N SER A 668 -50.06 -34.67 -12.05
CA SER A 668 -51.46 -34.20 -12.08
C SER A 668 -51.82 -33.45 -10.80
N GLY A 669 -52.63 -32.39 -10.91
CA GLY A 669 -52.92 -31.51 -9.78
C GLY A 669 -51.82 -30.47 -9.57
N GLU A 670 -51.82 -29.79 -8.42
CA GLU A 670 -50.75 -28.86 -8.05
C GLU A 670 -49.50 -29.64 -7.60
N VAL A 671 -48.32 -29.22 -8.09
CA VAL A 671 -47.01 -29.82 -7.77
C VAL A 671 -46.19 -28.80 -6.99
N THR A 672 -45.90 -29.10 -5.73
CA THR A 672 -45.02 -28.26 -4.91
C THR A 672 -43.59 -28.34 -5.45
N THR A 673 -43.06 -27.17 -5.80
CA THR A 673 -41.75 -27.01 -6.43
C THR A 673 -40.93 -26.02 -5.62
N SER A 674 -39.71 -26.41 -5.27
CA SER A 674 -38.74 -25.57 -4.57
C SER A 674 -37.74 -24.98 -5.57
N PHE A 675 -37.42 -23.70 -5.38
CA PHE A 675 -36.48 -22.94 -6.18
C PHE A 675 -35.42 -22.35 -5.25
N VAL A 676 -34.15 -22.69 -5.46
CA VAL A 676 -33.01 -22.00 -4.84
C VAL A 676 -32.50 -20.98 -5.84
N VAL A 677 -32.42 -19.72 -5.45
CA VAL A 677 -32.14 -18.59 -6.33
C VAL A 677 -30.97 -17.79 -5.78
N ASN A 678 -29.93 -17.66 -6.60
CA ASN A 678 -28.77 -16.81 -6.38
C ASN A 678 -28.78 -15.65 -7.38
N ARG A 679 -28.28 -14.49 -6.98
CA ARG A 679 -28.19 -13.29 -7.82
C ARG A 679 -26.84 -12.63 -7.64
N GLU A 680 -26.16 -12.40 -8.74
CA GLU A 680 -24.91 -11.65 -8.82
C GLU A 680 -25.04 -10.63 -9.94
N ALA A 681 -25.87 -9.59 -9.74
CA ALA A 681 -26.24 -8.69 -10.83
C ALA A 681 -26.37 -7.24 -10.39
N ALA A 682 -26.12 -6.32 -11.32
CA ALA A 682 -26.36 -4.89 -11.09
C ALA A 682 -27.86 -4.54 -11.13
N PHE A 683 -28.71 -5.34 -11.78
CA PHE A 683 -30.14 -5.06 -11.96
C PHE A 683 -31.02 -5.94 -11.08
N ASP A 684 -32.11 -5.37 -10.56
CA ASP A 684 -33.10 -6.08 -9.75
C ASP A 684 -34.01 -6.92 -10.65
N ASN A 685 -33.65 -8.19 -10.77
CA ASN A 685 -34.26 -9.11 -11.72
C ASN A 685 -35.44 -9.88 -11.11
N PHE A 686 -36.47 -10.09 -11.93
CA PHE A 686 -37.59 -11.00 -11.64
C PHE A 686 -37.50 -12.22 -12.54
N ILE A 687 -37.62 -13.41 -11.95
CA ILE A 687 -37.66 -14.67 -12.69
C ILE A 687 -39.02 -15.34 -12.55
N GLY A 688 -39.52 -15.87 -13.66
CA GLY A 688 -40.75 -16.65 -13.71
C GLY A 688 -40.69 -17.78 -14.73
N PHE A 689 -41.76 -18.56 -14.77
CA PHE A 689 -41.93 -19.68 -15.70
C PHE A 689 -43.28 -19.56 -16.41
N TYR A 690 -43.36 -19.93 -17.70
CA TYR A 690 -44.59 -19.87 -18.50
C TYR A 690 -44.87 -21.16 -19.26
N ARG A 691 -46.16 -21.47 -19.44
CA ARG A 691 -46.58 -22.69 -20.13
C ARG A 691 -46.22 -22.63 -21.60
N VAL A 692 -45.67 -23.74 -22.10
CA VAL A 692 -45.39 -23.97 -23.52
C VAL A 692 -46.03 -25.26 -23.98
N ALA A 693 -46.52 -25.26 -25.21
CA ALA A 693 -47.13 -26.41 -25.88
C ALA A 693 -46.08 -27.43 -26.35
N ASP A 694 -44.87 -26.95 -26.65
CA ASP A 694 -43.77 -27.78 -27.13
C ASP A 694 -42.39 -27.28 -26.67
N THR A 695 -41.34 -28.05 -26.98
CA THR A 695 -39.94 -27.73 -26.65
C THR A 695 -39.33 -26.65 -27.54
N ASN A 696 -40.08 -26.10 -28.50
CA ASN A 696 -39.64 -24.97 -29.32
C ASN A 696 -40.18 -23.63 -28.76
N GLY A 697 -40.80 -23.65 -27.58
CA GLY A 697 -41.35 -22.46 -26.94
C GLY A 697 -42.70 -22.02 -27.50
N GLY A 698 -43.38 -22.84 -28.30
CA GLY A 698 -44.71 -22.51 -28.80
C GLY A 698 -45.74 -22.36 -27.66
N ILE A 699 -46.64 -21.38 -27.75
CA ILE A 699 -47.71 -21.15 -26.76
C ILE A 699 -49.06 -21.46 -27.39
N ASP A 700 -49.85 -22.29 -26.69
CA ASP A 700 -51.22 -22.66 -27.03
C ASP A 700 -52.19 -21.66 -26.36
N LEU A 701 -52.89 -20.87 -27.18
CA LEU A 701 -53.76 -19.80 -26.70
C LEU A 701 -55.22 -20.26 -26.58
N ASP A 702 -55.63 -21.32 -27.27
CA ASP A 702 -57.02 -21.79 -27.31
C ASP A 702 -57.26 -23.13 -26.58
N GLY A 703 -56.19 -23.78 -26.13
CA GLY A 703 -56.19 -25.00 -25.33
C GLY A 703 -56.40 -26.28 -26.15
N ASP A 704 -56.18 -26.25 -27.47
CA ASP A 704 -56.33 -27.41 -28.35
C ASP A 704 -55.10 -28.36 -28.35
N GLY A 705 -54.03 -27.98 -27.65
CA GLY A 705 -52.78 -28.72 -27.54
C GLY A 705 -51.78 -28.41 -28.66
N THR A 706 -52.02 -27.39 -29.48
CA THR A 706 -51.12 -26.95 -30.55
C THR A 706 -50.67 -25.51 -30.34
N ALA A 707 -49.46 -25.18 -30.81
CA ALA A 707 -48.90 -23.83 -30.65
C ALA A 707 -49.54 -22.85 -31.65
N ASP A 708 -50.16 -21.78 -31.14
CA ASP A 708 -50.72 -20.68 -31.93
C ASP A 708 -49.69 -19.58 -32.22
N ILE A 709 -48.77 -19.37 -31.28
CA ILE A 709 -47.73 -18.35 -31.36
C ILE A 709 -46.37 -18.95 -30.98
N THR A 710 -45.33 -18.57 -31.73
CA THR A 710 -43.97 -19.10 -31.60
C THR A 710 -42.95 -17.99 -31.32
N PRO A 711 -41.79 -18.30 -30.73
CA PRO A 711 -40.74 -17.31 -30.48
C PRO A 711 -40.42 -16.44 -31.70
N GLY A 712 -40.35 -15.12 -31.50
CA GLY A 712 -40.08 -14.13 -32.54
C GLY A 712 -41.29 -13.62 -33.31
N GLN A 713 -42.50 -14.14 -33.07
CA GLN A 713 -43.73 -13.57 -33.59
C GLN A 713 -44.20 -12.37 -32.75
N THR A 714 -44.76 -11.36 -33.42
CA THR A 714 -45.33 -10.18 -32.73
C THR A 714 -46.38 -10.60 -31.71
N GLY A 715 -46.22 -10.16 -30.46
CA GLY A 715 -47.12 -10.49 -29.35
C GLY A 715 -46.66 -11.65 -28.47
N TYR A 716 -45.56 -12.32 -28.79
CA TYR A 716 -45.04 -13.46 -28.03
C TYR A 716 -44.77 -13.13 -26.55
N THR A 717 -44.11 -12.01 -26.24
CA THR A 717 -43.83 -11.57 -24.86
C THR A 717 -45.11 -11.47 -24.04
N GLN A 718 -46.17 -10.87 -24.58
CA GLN A 718 -47.44 -10.73 -23.87
C GLN A 718 -48.10 -12.09 -23.66
N ALA A 719 -48.13 -12.94 -24.69
CA ALA A 719 -48.66 -14.29 -24.59
C ALA A 719 -47.92 -15.14 -23.54
N ALA A 720 -46.60 -15.02 -23.44
CA ALA A 720 -45.78 -15.70 -22.45
C ALA A 720 -46.10 -15.24 -21.02
N LEU A 721 -46.23 -13.93 -20.81
CA LEU A 721 -46.56 -13.36 -19.50
C LEU A 721 -48.01 -13.68 -19.07
N ASP A 722 -48.94 -13.75 -20.01
CA ASP A 722 -50.33 -14.17 -19.77
C ASP A 722 -50.40 -15.68 -19.44
N ALA A 723 -49.50 -16.49 -19.99
CA ALA A 723 -49.39 -17.94 -19.77
C ALA A 723 -48.49 -18.33 -18.58
N ARG A 724 -48.04 -17.36 -17.77
CA ARG A 724 -47.10 -17.60 -16.66
C ARG A 724 -47.74 -18.42 -15.53
N ALA A 725 -46.90 -19.16 -14.80
CA ALA A 725 -47.27 -19.69 -13.49
C ALA A 725 -47.28 -18.54 -12.47
N GLU A 726 -48.47 -18.00 -12.17
CA GLU A 726 -48.60 -16.81 -11.30
C GLU A 726 -48.06 -17.02 -9.87
N SER A 727 -48.01 -18.28 -9.40
CA SER A 727 -47.45 -18.66 -8.11
C SER A 727 -45.91 -18.61 -8.07
N VAL A 728 -45.24 -18.59 -9.22
CA VAL A 728 -43.77 -18.55 -9.33
C VAL A 728 -43.32 -17.12 -9.57
N ALA A 729 -42.88 -16.46 -8.51
CA ALA A 729 -42.40 -15.08 -8.51
C ALA A 729 -41.08 -15.03 -7.72
N LEU A 730 -39.96 -15.07 -8.44
CA LEU A 730 -38.64 -15.24 -7.85
C LEU A 730 -37.85 -13.94 -7.94
N THR A 731 -37.49 -13.38 -6.79
CA THR A 731 -36.70 -12.15 -6.65
C THR A 731 -35.82 -12.27 -5.42
N THR A 732 -34.50 -12.07 -5.53
CA THR A 732 -33.58 -12.08 -4.39
C THR A 732 -32.73 -10.81 -4.36
N ALA A 733 -32.21 -10.46 -3.19
CA ALA A 733 -31.25 -9.36 -3.07
C ALA A 733 -29.92 -9.73 -3.74
N ASN A 734 -29.13 -8.73 -4.14
CA ASN A 734 -27.83 -8.99 -4.74
C ASN A 734 -26.92 -9.75 -3.76
N LEU A 735 -26.08 -10.66 -4.27
CA LEU A 735 -25.16 -11.50 -3.51
C LEU A 735 -25.84 -12.29 -2.39
N THR A 736 -27.11 -12.68 -2.58
CA THR A 736 -27.92 -13.38 -1.59
C THR A 736 -28.61 -14.61 -2.18
N GLU A 737 -28.45 -15.75 -1.51
CA GLU A 737 -29.24 -16.95 -1.78
C GLU A 737 -30.62 -16.86 -1.12
N SER A 738 -31.68 -17.14 -1.87
CA SER A 738 -33.06 -17.25 -1.38
C SER A 738 -33.71 -18.55 -1.82
N VAL A 739 -34.51 -19.16 -0.93
CA VAL A 739 -35.29 -20.36 -1.24
C VAL A 739 -36.78 -20.00 -1.32
N PHE A 740 -37.43 -20.40 -2.41
CA PHE A 740 -38.86 -20.22 -2.65
C PHE A 740 -39.56 -21.57 -2.78
N GLU A 741 -40.80 -21.64 -2.32
CA GLU A 741 -41.70 -22.76 -2.60
C GLU A 741 -42.94 -22.24 -3.30
N ALA A 742 -43.32 -22.89 -4.41
CA ALA A 742 -44.53 -22.56 -5.16
C ALA A 742 -45.25 -23.83 -5.63
N ASP A 743 -46.58 -23.77 -5.60
CA ASP A 743 -47.42 -24.80 -6.20
C ASP A 743 -47.59 -24.50 -7.70
N VAL A 744 -47.09 -25.41 -8.54
CA VAL A 744 -47.13 -25.29 -10.00
C VAL A 744 -48.04 -26.38 -10.56
N ALA A 745 -49.01 -25.98 -11.38
CA ALA A 745 -49.96 -26.92 -11.95
C ALA A 745 -49.27 -27.97 -12.85
N GLY A 746 -49.46 -29.25 -12.53
CA GLY A 746 -49.00 -30.38 -13.33
C GLY A 746 -49.75 -30.53 -14.67
N GLY A 747 -49.24 -31.42 -15.51
CA GLY A 747 -49.79 -31.71 -16.83
C GLY A 747 -49.33 -30.73 -17.92
N SER A 748 -48.29 -29.94 -17.66
CA SER A 748 -47.78 -28.93 -18.60
C SER A 748 -46.26 -28.86 -18.58
N LEU A 749 -45.71 -28.29 -19.66
CA LEU A 749 -44.30 -27.97 -19.81
C LEU A 749 -44.12 -26.46 -19.59
N TYR A 750 -43.09 -26.06 -18.85
CA TYR A 750 -42.84 -24.65 -18.55
C TYR A 750 -41.43 -24.22 -18.96
N ALA A 751 -41.29 -23.03 -19.53
CA ALA A 751 -40.02 -22.40 -19.87
C ALA A 751 -39.71 -21.20 -18.96
N PRO A 752 -38.44 -20.94 -18.61
CA PRO A 752 -38.05 -19.80 -17.78
C PRO A 752 -37.99 -18.48 -18.57
N PHE A 753 -38.14 -17.37 -17.85
CA PHE A 753 -37.87 -16.01 -18.35
C PHE A 753 -37.39 -15.07 -17.24
N LEU A 754 -36.65 -14.02 -17.64
CA LEU A 754 -36.16 -12.94 -16.79
C LEU A 754 -36.81 -11.61 -17.20
N ILE A 755 -37.16 -10.78 -16.22
CA ILE A 755 -37.50 -9.36 -16.41
C ILE A 755 -36.47 -8.52 -15.66
N VAL A 756 -35.75 -7.66 -16.39
CA VAL A 756 -34.75 -6.77 -15.81
C VAL A 756 -35.41 -5.55 -15.18
N ASN A 757 -35.08 -5.22 -13.92
CA ASN A 757 -35.59 -4.04 -13.20
C ASN A 757 -37.12 -3.89 -13.28
N GLY A 758 -37.86 -4.99 -13.13
CA GLY A 758 -39.30 -4.97 -13.34
C GLY A 758 -40.03 -6.20 -12.85
N THR A 759 -41.35 -6.18 -13.04
CA THR A 759 -42.26 -7.27 -12.70
C THR A 759 -43.25 -7.51 -13.84
N PRO A 760 -44.03 -8.61 -13.85
CA PRO A 760 -45.03 -8.86 -14.88
C PRO A 760 -46.09 -7.73 -15.02
N ASP A 761 -46.32 -6.95 -13.97
CA ASP A 761 -47.26 -5.81 -13.98
C ASP A 761 -46.61 -4.49 -14.44
N SER A 762 -45.28 -4.39 -14.42
CA SER A 762 -44.51 -3.21 -14.79
C SER A 762 -43.13 -3.57 -15.31
N PHE A 763 -42.98 -3.64 -16.63
CA PHE A 763 -41.73 -4.05 -17.29
C PHE A 763 -41.47 -3.27 -18.59
N ASN A 764 -40.21 -3.29 -19.02
CA ASN A 764 -39.83 -2.90 -20.37
C ASN A 764 -39.78 -4.15 -21.26
N ALA A 765 -40.63 -4.23 -22.29
CA ALA A 765 -40.69 -5.38 -23.20
C ALA A 765 -39.37 -5.68 -23.94
N SER A 766 -38.47 -4.70 -24.08
CA SER A 766 -37.14 -4.93 -24.66
C SER A 766 -36.12 -5.50 -23.68
N ARG A 767 -36.48 -5.66 -22.41
CA ARG A 767 -35.67 -6.26 -21.33
C ARG A 767 -36.42 -7.38 -20.62
N VAL A 768 -37.17 -8.14 -21.42
CA VAL A 768 -37.72 -9.43 -21.02
C VAL A 768 -36.98 -10.47 -21.83
N TYR A 769 -36.25 -11.33 -21.12
CA TYR A 769 -35.37 -12.32 -21.73
C TYR A 769 -35.91 -13.72 -21.51
N PHE A 770 -36.01 -14.45 -22.61
CA PHE A 770 -36.50 -15.80 -22.70
C PHE A 770 -35.35 -16.75 -23.06
N ALA A 771 -35.57 -18.03 -22.80
CA ALA A 771 -34.66 -19.08 -23.23
C ALA A 771 -34.53 -19.27 -24.74
N PHE A 772 -35.30 -18.50 -25.53
CA PHE A 772 -35.31 -18.58 -26.98
C PHE A 772 -34.81 -17.24 -27.53
N GLY A 773 -33.59 -17.20 -28.07
CA GLY A 773 -33.01 -15.97 -28.61
C GLY A 773 -33.91 -15.26 -29.63
N ALA A 774 -34.67 -16.01 -30.43
CA ALA A 774 -35.66 -15.44 -31.36
C ALA A 774 -36.79 -14.64 -30.68
N ALA A 775 -37.10 -14.90 -29.40
CA ALA A 775 -38.06 -14.12 -28.60
C ALA A 775 -37.42 -12.90 -27.91
N ASN A 776 -36.09 -12.80 -27.88
CA ASN A 776 -35.36 -11.71 -27.23
C ASN A 776 -35.18 -10.53 -28.19
N ALA A 777 -35.30 -9.31 -27.69
CA ALA A 777 -35.30 -8.10 -28.51
C ALA A 777 -33.92 -7.80 -29.16
N ASP A 778 -32.84 -8.27 -28.55
CA ASP A 778 -31.46 -8.23 -29.06
C ASP A 778 -31.10 -9.47 -29.89
N GLY A 779 -31.92 -10.52 -29.86
CA GLY A 779 -31.61 -11.79 -30.52
C GLY A 779 -30.53 -12.62 -29.83
N ALA A 780 -30.06 -12.21 -28.64
CA ALA A 780 -29.02 -12.89 -27.89
C ALA A 780 -29.60 -14.04 -27.04
N GLU A 781 -28.73 -14.97 -26.63
CA GLU A 781 -29.07 -15.97 -25.62
C GLU A 781 -28.86 -15.37 -24.24
N HIS A 782 -29.87 -15.47 -23.39
CA HIS A 782 -29.88 -14.89 -22.04
C HIS A 782 -30.20 -15.90 -20.95
N VAL A 783 -30.38 -17.17 -21.34
CA VAL A 783 -30.67 -18.26 -20.42
C VAL A 783 -29.86 -19.45 -20.87
N ARG A 784 -29.11 -20.05 -19.95
CA ARG A 784 -28.41 -21.32 -20.16
C ARG A 784 -28.74 -22.30 -19.05
N VAL A 785 -28.56 -23.59 -19.36
CA VAL A 785 -28.72 -24.64 -18.36
C VAL A 785 -27.50 -25.54 -18.38
N ALA A 786 -26.89 -25.70 -17.21
CA ALA A 786 -25.80 -26.63 -16.94
C ALA A 786 -26.08 -27.34 -15.62
N ASP A 787 -25.83 -28.65 -15.56
CA ASP A 787 -25.94 -29.49 -14.36
C ASP A 787 -27.22 -29.34 -13.51
N GLY A 788 -28.35 -29.11 -14.18
CA GLY A 788 -29.67 -29.00 -13.55
C GLY A 788 -29.97 -27.63 -12.94
N VAL A 789 -29.12 -26.64 -13.24
CA VAL A 789 -29.23 -25.24 -12.81
C VAL A 789 -29.46 -24.34 -14.03
N ILE A 790 -30.29 -23.31 -13.87
CA ILE A 790 -30.64 -22.34 -14.91
C ILE A 790 -29.92 -21.02 -14.60
N GLY A 791 -28.99 -20.63 -15.44
CA GLY A 791 -28.27 -19.34 -15.39
C GLY A 791 -28.90 -18.31 -16.34
N PHE A 792 -28.78 -17.03 -16.00
CA PHE A 792 -29.35 -15.92 -16.76
C PHE A 792 -28.36 -14.76 -16.93
N GLU A 793 -28.57 -14.02 -18.01
CA GLU A 793 -27.93 -12.74 -18.32
C GLU A 793 -28.99 -11.61 -18.35
N ASP A 794 -28.71 -10.49 -17.70
CA ASP A 794 -29.62 -9.35 -17.53
C ASP A 794 -29.25 -8.11 -18.37
N GLN A 795 -28.09 -8.18 -19.03
CA GLN A 795 -27.57 -7.12 -19.89
C GLN A 795 -27.87 -7.34 -21.37
N PHE A 796 -28.35 -6.29 -22.03
CA PHE A 796 -28.69 -6.32 -23.46
C PHE A 796 -27.51 -6.77 -24.31
N GLY A 797 -27.74 -7.73 -25.20
CA GLY A 797 -26.69 -8.32 -26.04
C GLY A 797 -25.96 -9.51 -25.42
N GLY A 798 -26.44 -10.03 -24.28
CA GLY A 798 -25.89 -11.23 -23.62
C GLY A 798 -24.78 -10.96 -22.61
N GLY A 799 -24.64 -9.71 -22.16
CA GLY A 799 -23.72 -9.31 -21.08
C GLY A 799 -22.28 -9.77 -21.28
N ASP A 800 -21.68 -10.22 -20.18
CA ASP A 800 -20.35 -10.84 -20.10
C ASP A 800 -20.36 -12.36 -20.40
N ASN A 801 -21.54 -12.96 -20.57
CA ASN A 801 -21.77 -14.35 -20.96
C ASN A 801 -21.38 -15.40 -19.91
N ASP A 802 -21.34 -15.03 -18.64
CA ASP A 802 -21.09 -15.93 -17.51
C ASP A 802 -22.40 -16.51 -16.90
N PHE A 803 -23.56 -15.97 -17.30
CA PHE A 803 -24.92 -16.36 -16.89
C PHE A 803 -25.11 -16.45 -15.36
N ASN A 804 -24.35 -15.67 -14.58
CA ASN A 804 -24.43 -15.64 -13.12
C ASN A 804 -25.35 -14.55 -12.56
N ASP A 805 -25.83 -13.62 -13.40
CA ASP A 805 -26.71 -12.51 -12.98
C ASP A 805 -27.92 -13.05 -12.19
N MET A 806 -28.48 -14.18 -12.63
CA MET A 806 -29.37 -14.99 -11.81
C MET A 806 -29.06 -16.46 -12.01
N VAL A 807 -29.04 -17.25 -10.94
CA VAL A 807 -28.81 -18.69 -10.99
C VAL A 807 -29.91 -19.42 -10.21
N ILE A 808 -30.54 -20.42 -10.82
CA ILE A 808 -31.70 -21.12 -10.22
C ILE A 808 -31.54 -22.63 -10.27
N ALA A 809 -31.58 -23.26 -9.10
CA ALA A 809 -31.75 -24.71 -8.97
C ALA A 809 -33.22 -25.04 -8.65
N VAL A 810 -33.79 -26.01 -9.37
CA VAL A 810 -35.21 -26.38 -9.24
C VAL A 810 -35.35 -27.82 -8.74
N THR A 811 -36.16 -28.03 -7.70
CA THR A 811 -36.49 -29.37 -7.18
C THR A 811 -37.99 -29.55 -7.04
N THR A 812 -38.54 -30.60 -7.64
CA THR A 812 -39.97 -30.95 -7.53
C THR A 812 -40.18 -32.12 -6.56
N SER A 813 -41.12 -32.01 -5.64
CA SER A 813 -41.59 -33.16 -4.85
C SER A 813 -42.84 -33.76 -5.49
N ALA A 814 -42.81 -35.06 -5.81
CA ALA A 814 -43.94 -35.80 -6.40
C ALA A 814 -44.98 -36.24 -5.36
#